data_AF-A0A0F4IY20-F1
#
_entry.id   AF-A0A0F4IY20-F1
#
_cell.length_a   1.000
_cell.length_b   1.000
_cell.length_c   1.000
_cell.angle_alpha   90.00
_cell.angle_beta   90.00
_cell.angle_gamma   90.00
#
_symmetry.space_group_name_H-M   'P 1'
#
loop_
_entity.id
_entity.type
_entity.pdbx_description
1 polymer ?
#
loop_
_entity_poly.entity_id
_entity_poly.type
_entity_poly.pdbx_seq_one_letter_code
_entity_poly.pdbx_strand_id
1 'polypeptide(L)'
;MRVDVGSAESFSALVRQVSDTMIEAHAHAGADFEQIVRALGLPRNLSRNPLYQIWFNDLTHAAPAPSFDGIPAEPVEPGTTGSLFDLGLYLHRDGESGYRLQLVHALDVFDAETARHLLGQVVRLLREAPADPGRAPYGWPLGGDRQPAGPVPRPALTGVAEAFGQAAALHSDRVALSHPGGRITYGELHDRVVARSQALHAAGWSGRAVLLPGDRSPATVVELLAAWHCGCSVALVDAALPARRLLAALAGSGAEAVLTGGAADWPVPVLTGPDLPRPATEPVVLDWGHALCTSGTTGEPSVVFAPREALPEALHWYREAFGTGPDDRFLMLSAPGHDPVLRDVLVPLTSGASLHLPAAGTEPGALVELLAEQRITAVHATPGLAQLLASAAQGAGGRLDRLRHVVLSGALLTDPVARELRRVAPDAEIHHGYGSTETPQLSSWLRWRDPAGDPVRRRRDRAGVPLAAHSPWRELLVEGAGVGQLGEILVRGRGLAIGTSPVQEPSPFGPDPYGEPGVTVYRTGDLGRYTPDGLIEFVGRRDRQVSVGGHRLEPAEIEAALRAHAAVAQCAVVVSGTEITAFVAAPGADPGLGEELRHELGTVLPAWAVPGRIAVMDELPLDRNGKVDVRAAAAALALAALREQLGEGSAVRDEGLGSPDPLDAATNFFDAGLTSLSLLRLRERLRARGLAVEVVDLFRFPNPRTLARHLRGGGDARPPGIAPPAAVRHAAPAREAGAALTGTATARRAVRRRMNDQKRNTQR
;
A
#
# COMPACT_ATOMS: atom_id res chain seq x y z
N MET A 1 -7.63 1.47 -32.31
CA MET A 1 -7.44 0.00 -32.27
C MET A 1 -7.68 -0.48 -30.84
N ARG A 2 -8.50 -1.52 -30.65
CA ARG A 2 -8.69 -2.18 -29.35
C ARG A 2 -8.29 -3.63 -29.51
N VAL A 3 -7.34 -4.09 -28.70
CA VAL A 3 -6.84 -5.48 -28.72
C VAL A 3 -7.00 -6.05 -27.33
N ASP A 4 -7.59 -7.23 -27.23
CA ASP A 4 -7.63 -7.99 -25.99
C ASP A 4 -6.40 -8.90 -25.93
N VAL A 5 -5.47 -8.60 -25.04
CA VAL A 5 -4.23 -9.38 -24.87
C VAL A 5 -4.50 -10.68 -24.11
N GLY A 6 -5.53 -10.71 -23.26
CA GLY A 6 -5.83 -11.86 -22.38
C GLY A 6 -6.42 -13.06 -23.11
N SER A 7 -6.99 -12.85 -24.29
CA SER A 7 -7.54 -13.93 -25.13
C SER A 7 -6.48 -14.71 -25.91
N ALA A 8 -5.25 -14.23 -25.98
CA ALA A 8 -4.19 -14.87 -26.76
C ALA A 8 -3.41 -15.89 -25.93
N GLU A 9 -3.43 -17.15 -26.36
CA GLU A 9 -2.71 -18.26 -25.71
C GLU A 9 -1.18 -18.17 -25.89
N SER A 10 -0.71 -17.46 -26.92
CA SER A 10 0.71 -17.30 -27.24
C SER A 10 1.02 -15.94 -27.86
N PHE A 11 2.28 -15.52 -27.82
CA PHE A 11 2.73 -14.29 -28.48
C PHE A 11 2.45 -14.31 -29.99
N SER A 12 2.63 -15.46 -30.66
CA SER A 12 2.28 -15.62 -32.07
C SER A 12 0.79 -15.40 -32.34
N ALA A 13 -0.07 -15.92 -31.46
CA ALA A 13 -1.52 -15.71 -31.57
C ALA A 13 -1.88 -14.24 -31.41
N LEU A 14 -1.25 -13.54 -30.46
CA LEU A 14 -1.42 -12.09 -30.28
C LEU A 14 -1.00 -11.30 -31.52
N VAL A 15 0.14 -11.62 -32.14
CA VAL A 15 0.60 -10.95 -33.35
C VAL A 15 -0.40 -11.12 -34.50
N ARG A 16 -0.95 -12.33 -34.68
CA ARG A 16 -2.00 -12.57 -35.69
C ARG A 16 -3.26 -11.78 -35.39
N GLN A 17 -3.75 -11.82 -34.14
CA GLN A 17 -4.92 -11.05 -33.70
C GLN A 17 -4.74 -9.54 -33.96
N VAL A 18 -3.58 -8.98 -33.62
CA VAL A 18 -3.26 -7.56 -33.90
C VAL A 18 -3.24 -7.29 -35.39
N SER A 19 -2.62 -8.16 -36.19
CA SER A 19 -2.58 -8.04 -37.65
C SER A 19 -3.99 -8.02 -38.25
N ASP A 20 -4.84 -8.99 -37.90
CA ASP A 20 -6.21 -9.10 -38.39
C ASP A 20 -7.04 -7.87 -37.99
N THR A 21 -6.91 -7.42 -36.72
CA THR A 21 -7.57 -6.21 -36.22
C THR A 21 -7.10 -4.96 -36.97
N MET A 22 -5.81 -4.87 -37.32
CA MET A 22 -5.26 -3.73 -38.05
C MET A 22 -5.74 -3.68 -39.50
N ILE A 23 -5.85 -4.85 -40.15
CA ILE A 23 -6.39 -5.00 -41.51
C ILE A 23 -7.86 -4.60 -41.54
N GLU A 24 -8.66 -5.09 -40.59
CA GLU A 24 -10.07 -4.74 -40.46
C GLU A 24 -10.25 -3.23 -40.19
N ALA A 25 -9.47 -2.66 -39.27
CA ALA A 25 -9.52 -1.23 -38.99
C ALA A 25 -9.18 -0.36 -40.22
N HIS A 26 -8.22 -0.80 -41.05
CA HIS A 26 -7.88 -0.09 -42.30
C HIS A 26 -9.02 -0.11 -43.31
N ALA A 27 -9.80 -1.19 -43.38
CA ALA A 27 -10.98 -1.25 -44.25
C ALA A 27 -12.04 -0.18 -43.89
N HIS A 28 -11.99 0.35 -42.66
CA HIS A 28 -12.89 1.38 -42.15
C HIS A 28 -12.21 2.75 -41.88
N ALA A 29 -11.02 2.99 -42.43
CA ALA A 29 -10.23 4.20 -42.18
C ALA A 29 -10.90 5.52 -42.64
N GLY A 30 -11.99 5.45 -43.41
CA GLY A 30 -12.76 6.63 -43.85
C GLY A 30 -13.68 7.24 -42.78
N ALA A 31 -13.88 6.58 -41.64
CA ALA A 31 -14.70 7.10 -40.55
C ALA A 31 -13.98 8.22 -39.78
N ASP A 32 -14.69 9.32 -39.50
CA ASP A 32 -14.13 10.44 -38.75
C ASP A 32 -14.10 10.15 -37.23
N PHE A 33 -13.02 10.56 -36.56
CA PHE A 33 -12.81 10.27 -35.15
C PHE A 33 -13.93 10.85 -34.24
N GLU A 34 -14.42 12.06 -34.54
CA GLU A 34 -15.49 12.68 -33.76
C GLU A 34 -16.83 11.95 -33.95
N GLN A 35 -17.07 11.32 -35.11
CA GLN A 35 -18.23 10.47 -35.32
C GLN A 35 -18.16 9.20 -34.46
N ILE A 36 -16.99 8.59 -34.35
CA ILE A 36 -16.77 7.39 -33.51
C ILE A 36 -17.00 7.72 -32.03
N VAL A 37 -16.42 8.82 -31.53
CA VAL A 37 -16.61 9.26 -30.14
C VAL A 37 -18.09 9.51 -29.84
N ARG A 38 -18.82 10.12 -30.78
CA ARG A 38 -20.26 10.39 -30.63
C ARG A 38 -21.08 9.11 -30.60
N ALA A 39 -20.80 8.17 -31.51
CA ALA A 39 -21.52 6.90 -31.59
C ALA A 39 -21.35 6.05 -30.32
N LEU A 40 -20.20 6.15 -29.66
CA LEU A 40 -19.90 5.42 -28.42
C LEU A 40 -20.42 6.11 -27.15
N GLY A 41 -20.95 7.33 -27.24
CA GLY A 41 -21.51 8.05 -26.08
C GLY A 41 -20.50 8.30 -24.95
N LEU A 42 -19.22 8.44 -25.26
CA LEU A 42 -18.18 8.51 -24.23
C LEU A 42 -18.15 9.89 -23.53
N PRO A 43 -17.99 9.92 -22.19
CA PRO A 43 -17.90 11.15 -21.44
C PRO A 43 -16.64 11.93 -21.83
N ARG A 44 -16.77 13.25 -21.97
CA ARG A 44 -15.66 14.11 -22.39
C ARG A 44 -14.94 14.72 -21.20
N ASN A 45 -13.62 14.69 -21.24
CA ASN A 45 -12.75 15.25 -20.23
C ASN A 45 -11.69 16.14 -20.90
N LEU A 46 -11.43 17.33 -20.36
CA LEU A 46 -10.38 18.22 -20.88
C LEU A 46 -8.97 17.70 -20.62
N SER A 47 -8.77 16.84 -19.62
CA SER A 47 -7.44 16.37 -19.25
C SER A 47 -7.00 15.14 -20.03
N ARG A 48 -7.88 14.51 -20.84
CA ARG A 48 -7.58 13.25 -21.54
C ARG A 48 -8.31 13.14 -22.86
N ASN A 49 -7.70 12.49 -23.84
CA ASN A 49 -8.38 12.10 -25.07
C ASN A 49 -9.50 11.09 -24.77
N PRO A 50 -10.68 11.18 -25.42
CA PRO A 50 -11.87 10.41 -25.06
C PRO A 50 -11.77 8.89 -25.29
N LEU A 51 -10.84 8.42 -26.11
CA LEU A 51 -10.75 7.01 -26.51
C LEU A 51 -9.44 6.33 -26.14
N TYR A 52 -8.30 7.02 -26.30
CA TYR A 52 -6.99 6.44 -26.07
C TYR A 52 -6.02 7.49 -25.54
N GLN A 53 -5.06 7.07 -24.73
CA GLN A 53 -4.05 7.97 -24.16
C GLN A 53 -2.62 7.61 -24.60
N ILE A 54 -2.48 6.52 -25.35
CA ILE A 54 -1.22 6.06 -25.92
C ILE A 54 -1.35 6.10 -27.43
N TRP A 55 -0.44 6.81 -28.07
CA TRP A 55 -0.33 6.90 -29.51
C TRP A 55 0.84 6.04 -30.00
N PHE A 56 0.63 5.27 -31.07
CA PHE A 56 1.69 4.56 -31.76
C PHE A 56 1.70 4.99 -33.23
N ASN A 57 2.86 5.40 -33.73
CA ASN A 57 3.04 5.85 -35.10
C ASN A 57 4.18 5.09 -35.78
N ASP A 58 3.87 4.43 -36.89
CA ASP A 58 4.87 3.82 -37.75
C ASP A 58 5.31 4.82 -38.83
N LEU A 59 6.53 5.32 -38.71
CA LEU A 59 7.17 6.25 -39.64
C LEU A 59 8.23 5.56 -40.50
N THR A 60 8.31 4.22 -40.49
CA THR A 60 9.32 3.47 -41.24
C THR A 60 9.17 3.57 -42.76
N HIS A 61 7.99 4.01 -43.22
CA HIS A 61 7.63 4.27 -44.61
C HIS A 61 7.49 5.77 -44.92
N ALA A 62 7.97 6.66 -44.04
CA ALA A 62 7.97 8.09 -44.31
C ALA A 62 8.75 8.40 -45.59
N ALA A 63 8.28 9.39 -46.36
CA ALA A 63 8.96 9.80 -47.59
C ALA A 63 10.41 10.21 -47.29
N PRO A 64 11.38 9.80 -48.14
CA PRO A 64 12.76 10.25 -47.97
C PRO A 64 12.84 11.77 -48.02
N ALA A 65 13.85 12.34 -47.36
CA ALA A 65 14.10 13.77 -47.44
C ALA A 65 14.22 14.19 -48.92
N PRO A 66 13.64 15.33 -49.31
CA PRO A 66 13.75 15.80 -50.69
C PRO A 66 15.22 15.97 -51.06
N SER A 67 15.62 15.38 -52.19
CA SER A 67 16.97 15.56 -52.75
C SER A 67 16.95 16.73 -53.73
N PHE A 68 17.96 17.60 -53.63
CA PHE A 68 18.14 18.73 -54.52
C PHE A 68 19.49 18.59 -55.23
N ASP A 69 19.50 18.73 -56.55
CA ASP A 69 20.72 18.55 -57.34
C ASP A 69 21.83 19.51 -56.90
N GLY A 70 22.99 18.96 -56.56
CA GLY A 70 24.16 19.73 -56.11
C GLY A 70 24.03 20.38 -54.73
N ILE A 71 22.92 20.19 -54.01
CA ILE A 71 22.70 20.76 -52.68
C ILE A 71 22.54 19.61 -51.67
N PRO A 72 23.49 19.42 -50.74
CA PRO A 72 23.29 18.48 -49.65
C PRO A 72 22.12 18.97 -48.79
N ALA A 73 21.09 18.13 -48.65
CA ALA A 73 19.94 18.37 -47.79
C ALA A 73 19.94 17.35 -46.66
N GLU A 74 19.80 17.83 -45.43
CA GLU A 74 19.65 16.99 -44.25
C GLU A 74 18.31 17.33 -43.57
N PRO A 75 17.52 16.31 -43.17
CA PRO A 75 16.31 16.55 -42.41
C PRO A 75 16.65 17.16 -41.05
N VAL A 76 16.07 18.32 -40.75
CA VAL A 76 16.13 18.91 -39.41
C VAL A 76 14.88 18.46 -38.66
N GLU A 77 15.05 17.60 -37.65
CA GLU A 77 13.94 17.32 -36.74
C GLU A 77 13.65 18.60 -35.94
N PRO A 78 12.41 19.13 -35.98
CA PRO A 78 12.05 20.25 -35.13
C PRO A 78 12.26 19.84 -33.66
N GLY A 79 12.80 20.75 -32.85
CA GLY A 79 12.95 20.53 -31.41
C GLY A 79 11.62 20.11 -30.77
N THR A 80 11.69 19.35 -29.67
CA THR A 80 10.54 18.68 -29.03
C THR A 80 9.28 19.54 -29.01
N THR A 81 8.32 19.19 -29.86
CA THR A 81 6.92 19.63 -29.72
C THR A 81 6.33 19.00 -28.47
N GLY A 82 5.49 19.75 -27.74
CA GLY A 82 4.83 19.24 -26.54
C GLY A 82 4.07 17.92 -26.82
N SER A 83 3.98 17.06 -25.81
CA SER A 83 3.25 15.79 -25.94
C SER A 83 1.76 16.05 -26.19
N LEU A 84 1.20 15.42 -27.21
CA LEU A 84 -0.23 15.49 -27.54
C LEU A 84 -1.07 14.45 -26.76
N PHE A 85 -0.40 13.45 -26.19
CA PHE A 85 -0.99 12.31 -25.48
C PHE A 85 -0.18 12.02 -24.22
N ASP A 86 -0.70 11.15 -23.34
CA ASP A 86 0.03 10.74 -22.14
C ASP A 86 1.38 10.10 -22.56
N LEU A 87 1.36 9.22 -23.59
CA LEU A 87 2.54 8.64 -24.25
C LEU A 87 2.37 8.58 -25.78
N GLY A 88 3.44 8.88 -26.52
CA GLY A 88 3.53 8.71 -27.96
C GLY A 88 4.78 7.90 -28.35
N LEU A 89 4.58 6.75 -28.97
CA LEU A 89 5.65 5.91 -29.51
C LEU A 89 5.75 6.11 -31.03
N TYR A 90 6.94 6.43 -31.50
CA TYR A 90 7.24 6.66 -32.91
C TYR A 90 8.33 5.68 -33.36
N LEU A 91 8.00 4.83 -34.32
CA LEU A 91 8.93 3.87 -34.90
C LEU A 91 9.52 4.47 -36.18
N HIS A 92 10.84 4.61 -36.21
CA HIS A 92 11.59 5.13 -37.35
C HIS A 92 12.48 4.05 -37.95
N ARG A 93 12.73 4.13 -39.25
CA ARG A 93 13.79 3.36 -39.90
C ARG A 93 15.15 3.96 -39.53
N ASP A 94 16.11 3.11 -39.20
CA ASP A 94 17.47 3.50 -38.84
C ASP A 94 18.47 2.69 -39.69
N GLY A 95 18.96 3.30 -40.78
CA GLY A 95 19.75 2.60 -41.79
C GLY A 95 18.96 1.57 -42.61
N GLU A 96 19.66 0.59 -43.21
CA GLU A 96 19.05 -0.38 -44.12
C GLU A 96 18.21 -1.45 -43.40
N SER A 97 18.60 -1.84 -42.18
CA SER A 97 17.98 -2.95 -41.44
C SER A 97 17.66 -2.63 -39.97
N GLY A 98 17.93 -1.41 -39.50
CA GLY A 98 17.71 -1.01 -38.11
C GLY A 98 16.37 -0.27 -37.91
N TYR A 99 15.95 -0.23 -36.66
CA TYR A 99 14.78 0.52 -36.21
C TYR A 99 15.14 1.35 -34.99
N ARG A 100 14.64 2.59 -34.95
CA ARG A 100 14.73 3.49 -33.80
C ARG A 100 13.33 3.71 -33.24
N LEU A 101 13.14 3.40 -31.97
CA LEU A 101 11.89 3.68 -31.25
C LEU A 101 12.07 4.93 -30.39
N GLN A 102 11.21 5.93 -30.61
CA GLN A 102 11.19 7.18 -29.87
C GLN A 102 9.94 7.25 -29.00
N LEU A 103 10.12 7.54 -27.70
CA LEU A 103 9.03 7.79 -26.77
C LEU A 103 8.95 9.29 -26.45
N VAL A 104 7.78 9.89 -26.70
CA VAL A 104 7.40 11.23 -26.27
C VAL A 104 6.39 11.07 -25.13
N HIS A 105 6.53 11.83 -24.04
CA HIS A 105 5.66 11.70 -22.88
C HIS A 105 5.21 13.05 -22.35
N ALA A 106 4.03 13.07 -21.72
CA ALA A 106 3.51 14.25 -21.03
C ALA A 106 4.23 14.45 -19.68
N LEU A 107 4.78 15.65 -19.44
CA LEU A 107 5.60 15.96 -18.26
C LEU A 107 4.79 16.11 -16.97
N ASP A 108 3.50 16.33 -17.08
CA ASP A 108 2.53 16.36 -15.99
C ASP A 108 2.11 14.94 -15.55
N VAL A 109 2.36 13.92 -16.39
CA VAL A 109 2.02 12.51 -16.10
C VAL A 109 3.26 11.67 -15.80
N PHE A 110 4.33 11.80 -16.60
CA PHE A 110 5.54 10.99 -16.48
C PHE A 110 6.79 11.86 -16.33
N ASP A 111 7.65 11.51 -15.38
CA ASP A 111 9.03 11.98 -15.38
C ASP A 111 9.88 11.24 -16.42
N ALA A 112 11.01 11.84 -16.79
CA ALA A 112 11.89 11.31 -17.82
C ALA A 112 12.54 9.96 -17.46
N GLU A 113 12.69 9.67 -16.16
CA GLU A 113 13.28 8.42 -15.70
C GLU A 113 12.31 7.25 -15.83
N THR A 114 11.06 7.45 -15.44
CA THR A 114 9.95 6.51 -15.63
C THR A 114 9.73 6.23 -17.11
N ALA A 115 9.70 7.28 -17.95
CA ALA A 115 9.57 7.12 -19.40
C ALA A 115 10.72 6.30 -20.00
N ARG A 116 11.96 6.50 -19.53
CA ARG A 116 13.13 5.71 -19.95
C ARG A 116 13.01 4.25 -19.55
N HIS A 117 12.55 3.95 -18.33
CA HIS A 117 12.32 2.59 -17.87
C HIS A 117 11.24 1.88 -18.70
N LEU A 118 10.12 2.56 -18.97
CA LEU A 118 9.06 2.03 -19.84
C LEU A 118 9.59 1.71 -21.25
N LEU A 119 10.35 2.61 -21.86
CA LEU A 119 10.95 2.36 -23.17
C LEU A 119 11.93 1.16 -23.12
N GLY A 120 12.73 1.05 -22.06
CA GLY A 120 13.61 -0.10 -21.85
C GLY A 120 12.86 -1.43 -21.75
N GLN A 121 11.72 -1.46 -21.05
CA GLN A 121 10.84 -2.63 -20.94
C GLN A 121 10.26 -3.03 -22.30
N VAL A 122 9.80 -2.05 -23.10
CA VAL A 122 9.31 -2.30 -24.47
C VAL A 122 10.41 -2.90 -25.35
N VAL A 123 11.62 -2.32 -25.32
CA VAL A 123 12.76 -2.83 -26.09
C VAL A 123 13.14 -4.25 -25.65
N ARG A 124 13.09 -4.55 -24.35
CA ARG A 124 13.33 -5.91 -23.83
C ARG A 124 12.30 -6.88 -24.39
N LEU A 125 11.02 -6.56 -24.29
CA LEU A 125 9.94 -7.40 -24.82
C LEU A 125 10.12 -7.67 -26.32
N LEU A 126 10.46 -6.65 -27.11
CA LEU A 126 10.71 -6.78 -28.54
C LEU A 126 11.92 -7.66 -28.89
N ARG A 127 12.86 -7.85 -27.95
CA ARG A 127 14.02 -8.77 -28.13
C ARG A 127 13.68 -10.19 -27.70
N GLU A 128 12.97 -10.36 -26.60
CA GLU A 128 12.73 -11.69 -26.00
C GLU A 128 11.52 -12.40 -26.61
N ALA A 129 10.44 -11.66 -26.92
CA ALA A 129 9.20 -12.27 -27.40
C ALA A 129 9.32 -13.03 -28.73
N PRO A 130 10.10 -12.56 -29.73
CA PRO A 130 10.34 -13.33 -30.94
C PRO A 130 11.16 -14.61 -30.71
N ALA A 131 11.94 -14.70 -29.64
CA ALA A 131 12.74 -15.87 -29.31
C ALA A 131 11.93 -16.99 -28.64
N ASP A 132 10.81 -16.64 -27.99
CA ASP A 132 9.87 -17.60 -27.37
C ASP A 132 8.42 -17.29 -27.81
N PRO A 133 8.09 -17.50 -29.10
CA PRO A 133 6.83 -17.06 -29.68
C PRO A 133 5.61 -17.90 -29.23
N GLY A 134 5.85 -19.03 -28.55
CA GLY A 134 4.83 -19.90 -27.96
C GLY A 134 4.43 -19.51 -26.54
N ARG A 135 5.21 -18.67 -25.85
CA ARG A 135 4.91 -18.19 -24.51
C ARG A 135 3.65 -17.33 -24.49
N ALA A 136 2.87 -17.48 -23.41
CA ALA A 136 1.72 -16.62 -23.16
C ALA A 136 2.15 -15.13 -23.08
N PRO A 137 1.43 -14.22 -23.74
CA PRO A 137 1.76 -12.80 -23.71
C PRO A 137 1.49 -12.15 -22.35
N TYR A 138 0.60 -12.74 -21.55
CA TYR A 138 0.32 -12.31 -20.18
C TYR A 138 1.40 -12.78 -19.21
N GLY A 139 1.81 -11.91 -18.27
CA GLY A 139 2.80 -12.26 -17.25
C GLY A 139 4.25 -12.30 -17.77
N TRP A 140 4.56 -11.63 -18.89
CA TRP A 140 5.95 -11.49 -19.34
C TRP A 140 6.76 -10.76 -18.26
N PRO A 141 7.92 -11.29 -17.83
CA PRO A 141 8.71 -10.67 -16.77
C PRO A 141 9.43 -9.42 -17.30
N LEU A 142 8.75 -8.28 -17.21
CA LEU A 142 9.30 -6.97 -17.60
C LEU A 142 10.19 -6.37 -16.49
N GLY A 143 10.39 -7.10 -15.40
CA GLY A 143 11.09 -6.73 -14.16
C GLY A 143 12.59 -6.40 -14.24
N GLY A 144 13.21 -6.44 -15.41
CA GLY A 144 14.68 -6.43 -15.54
C GLY A 144 15.34 -7.74 -15.08
N ASP A 145 16.66 -7.80 -15.11
CA ASP A 145 17.48 -8.90 -14.55
C ASP A 145 17.71 -8.69 -13.05
N ARG A 146 16.70 -8.24 -12.30
CA ARG A 146 16.82 -8.08 -10.85
C ARG A 146 16.98 -9.48 -10.26
N GLN A 147 18.21 -9.92 -10.10
CA GLN A 147 18.52 -11.12 -9.36
C GLN A 147 18.06 -10.87 -7.92
N PRO A 148 17.26 -11.79 -7.34
CA PRO A 148 16.90 -11.67 -5.94
C PRO A 148 18.18 -11.59 -5.12
N ALA A 149 18.24 -10.65 -4.18
CA ALA A 149 19.39 -10.57 -3.29
C ALA A 149 19.48 -11.82 -2.39
N GLY A 150 18.35 -12.52 -2.23
CA GLY A 150 18.25 -13.70 -1.40
C GLY A 150 18.13 -13.35 0.08
N PRO A 151 17.32 -14.08 0.87
CA PRO A 151 17.50 -14.06 2.30
C PRO A 151 18.90 -14.64 2.61
N VAL A 152 19.65 -13.99 3.50
CA VAL A 152 20.94 -14.52 3.92
C VAL A 152 20.75 -15.84 4.67
N PRO A 153 21.74 -16.77 4.62
CA PRO A 153 21.69 -18.00 5.39
C PRO A 153 21.46 -17.74 6.88
N ARG A 154 20.71 -18.65 7.49
CA ARG A 154 20.28 -18.53 8.87
C ARG A 154 21.44 -18.78 9.84
N PRO A 155 21.81 -17.83 10.73
CA PRO A 155 22.71 -18.12 11.84
C PRO A 155 22.00 -18.98 12.90
N ALA A 156 22.77 -19.78 13.65
CA ALA A 156 22.25 -20.43 14.84
C ALA A 156 21.97 -19.37 15.92
N LEU A 157 20.69 -19.05 16.13
CA LEU A 157 20.25 -18.07 17.12
C LEU A 157 19.70 -18.79 18.35
N THR A 158 19.93 -18.19 19.53
CA THR A 158 19.36 -18.66 20.79
C THR A 158 17.85 -18.43 20.81
N GLY A 159 17.13 -19.31 21.51
CA GLY A 159 15.69 -19.17 21.69
C GLY A 159 15.34 -17.96 22.56
N VAL A 160 14.09 -17.48 22.46
CA VAL A 160 13.61 -16.29 23.21
C VAL A 160 13.83 -16.44 24.73
N ALA A 161 13.50 -17.61 25.29
CA ALA A 161 13.64 -17.86 26.72
C ALA A 161 15.12 -17.85 27.17
N GLU A 162 16.01 -18.41 26.37
CA GLU A 162 17.45 -18.40 26.64
C GLU A 162 18.04 -16.99 26.54
N ALA A 163 17.67 -16.23 25.49
CA ALA A 163 18.09 -14.85 25.32
C ALA A 163 17.63 -13.95 26.49
N PHE A 164 16.40 -14.15 26.99
CA PHE A 164 15.92 -13.47 28.20
C PHE A 164 16.73 -13.89 29.44
N GLY A 165 16.99 -15.19 29.63
CA GLY A 165 17.80 -15.69 30.75
C GLY A 165 19.22 -15.10 30.77
N GLN A 166 19.85 -15.00 29.60
CA GLN A 166 21.16 -14.35 29.45
C GLN A 166 21.10 -12.86 29.83
N ALA A 167 20.11 -12.12 29.31
CA ALA A 167 19.92 -10.72 29.66
C ALA A 167 19.66 -10.52 31.16
N ALA A 168 18.85 -11.39 31.78
CA ALA A 168 18.57 -11.33 33.20
C ALA A 168 19.80 -11.60 34.07
N ALA A 169 20.66 -12.54 33.69
CA ALA A 169 21.92 -12.80 34.39
C ALA A 169 22.90 -11.63 34.28
N LEU A 170 22.97 -10.96 33.12
CA LEU A 170 23.85 -9.82 32.87
C LEU A 170 23.38 -8.52 33.54
N HIS A 171 22.07 -8.38 33.76
CA HIS A 171 21.44 -7.12 34.14
C HIS A 171 20.52 -7.25 35.36
N SER A 172 20.78 -8.19 36.26
CA SER A 172 19.90 -8.58 37.39
C SER A 172 19.27 -7.39 38.13
N ASP A 173 20.07 -6.36 38.44
CA ASP A 173 19.65 -5.23 39.28
C ASP A 173 19.00 -4.10 38.48
N ARG A 174 18.98 -4.18 37.15
CA ARG A 174 18.32 -3.18 36.30
C ARG A 174 16.81 -3.40 36.30
N VAL A 175 16.07 -2.33 36.07
CA VAL A 175 14.60 -2.38 35.92
C VAL A 175 14.27 -3.07 34.60
N ALA A 176 13.55 -4.19 34.67
CA ALA A 176 12.99 -4.87 33.50
C ALA A 176 11.61 -4.30 33.17
N LEU A 177 10.73 -4.18 34.17
CA LEU A 177 9.36 -3.70 34.00
C LEU A 177 9.10 -2.49 34.89
N SER A 178 8.41 -1.48 34.34
CA SER A 178 7.85 -0.36 35.08
C SER A 178 6.35 -0.29 34.79
N HIS A 179 5.53 -0.25 35.82
CA HIS A 179 4.06 -0.22 35.70
C HIS A 179 3.45 0.65 36.81
N PRO A 180 2.14 0.96 36.80
CA PRO A 180 1.54 1.83 37.82
C PRO A 180 1.71 1.35 39.26
N GLY A 181 1.86 0.04 39.46
CA GLY A 181 2.05 -0.58 40.78
C GLY A 181 3.50 -0.67 41.26
N GLY A 182 4.48 -0.23 40.46
CA GLY A 182 5.89 -0.26 40.84
C GLY A 182 6.84 -0.67 39.73
N ARG A 183 8.04 -1.13 40.14
CA ARG A 183 9.10 -1.58 39.25
C ARG A 183 9.48 -3.01 39.61
N ILE A 184 9.83 -3.80 38.59
CA ILE A 184 10.33 -5.17 38.74
C ILE A 184 11.70 -5.20 38.05
N THR A 185 12.72 -5.64 38.77
CA THR A 185 14.06 -5.84 38.25
C THR A 185 14.16 -7.09 37.38
N TYR A 186 15.23 -7.20 36.59
CA TYR A 186 15.49 -8.40 35.80
C TYR A 186 15.62 -9.66 36.66
N GLY A 187 16.28 -9.57 37.82
CA GLY A 187 16.39 -10.68 38.77
C GLY A 187 15.03 -11.14 39.29
N GLU A 188 14.21 -10.20 39.78
CA GLU A 188 12.87 -10.51 40.28
C GLU A 188 11.95 -11.06 39.18
N LEU A 189 12.06 -10.54 37.94
CA LEU A 189 11.28 -11.06 36.81
C LEU A 189 11.73 -12.49 36.45
N HIS A 190 13.03 -12.72 36.42
CA HIS A 190 13.60 -14.04 36.14
C HIS A 190 13.17 -15.08 37.16
N ASP A 191 13.24 -14.76 38.46
CA ASP A 191 12.80 -15.66 39.53
C ASP A 191 11.32 -16.05 39.38
N ARG A 192 10.46 -15.08 39.06
CA ARG A 192 9.03 -15.34 38.80
C ARG A 192 8.82 -16.22 37.57
N VAL A 193 9.54 -15.96 36.47
CA VAL A 193 9.47 -16.74 35.23
C VAL A 193 9.94 -18.18 35.47
N VAL A 194 11.06 -18.38 36.17
CA VAL A 194 11.61 -19.70 36.49
C VAL A 194 10.68 -20.48 37.40
N ALA A 195 10.20 -19.88 38.49
CA ALA A 195 9.26 -20.53 39.40
C ALA A 195 7.98 -20.96 38.68
N ARG A 196 7.43 -20.08 37.84
CA ARG A 196 6.24 -20.38 37.04
C ARG A 196 6.48 -21.46 36.00
N SER A 197 7.61 -21.41 35.29
CA SER A 197 8.00 -22.41 34.31
C SER A 197 8.20 -23.79 34.93
N GLN A 198 8.81 -23.87 36.12
CA GLN A 198 8.98 -25.10 36.87
C GLN A 198 7.64 -25.70 37.29
N ALA A 199 6.67 -24.88 37.70
CA ALA A 199 5.32 -25.36 38.01
C ALA A 199 4.63 -25.96 36.78
N LEU A 200 4.70 -25.28 35.62
CA LEU A 200 4.16 -25.78 34.36
C LEU A 200 4.83 -27.10 33.95
N HIS A 201 6.16 -27.18 34.08
CA HIS A 201 6.93 -28.38 33.75
C HIS A 201 6.56 -29.55 34.67
N ALA A 202 6.50 -29.34 35.99
CA ALA A 202 6.14 -30.35 36.98
C ALA A 202 4.70 -30.87 36.81
N ALA A 203 3.83 -30.07 36.19
CA ALA A 203 2.47 -30.43 35.83
C ALA A 203 2.34 -31.02 34.40
N GLY A 204 3.42 -31.18 33.64
CA GLY A 204 3.43 -31.88 32.36
C GLY A 204 3.03 -31.03 31.14
N TRP A 205 3.20 -29.70 31.21
CA TRP A 205 2.81 -28.78 30.14
C TRP A 205 3.89 -28.54 29.07
N SER A 206 5.13 -29.03 29.28
CA SER A 206 6.20 -28.92 28.28
C SER A 206 5.80 -29.53 26.93
N GLY A 207 6.08 -28.79 25.85
CA GLY A 207 5.78 -29.21 24.48
C GLY A 207 4.32 -29.04 24.03
N ARG A 208 3.44 -28.49 24.88
CA ARG A 208 2.00 -28.34 24.56
C ARG A 208 1.61 -26.95 24.09
N ALA A 209 0.44 -26.84 23.47
CA ALA A 209 -0.18 -25.58 23.10
C ALA A 209 -0.98 -25.00 24.27
N VAL A 210 -0.74 -23.73 24.59
CA VAL A 210 -1.49 -22.97 25.60
C VAL A 210 -2.00 -21.65 25.02
N LEU A 211 -3.19 -21.24 25.43
CA LEU A 211 -3.74 -19.93 25.11
C LEU A 211 -3.40 -18.96 26.25
N LEU A 212 -2.92 -17.77 25.89
CA LEU A 212 -2.68 -16.66 26.81
C LEU A 212 -3.61 -15.51 26.45
N PRO A 213 -4.73 -15.34 27.17
CA PRO A 213 -5.46 -14.09 27.24
C PRO A 213 -4.60 -13.07 27.99
N GLY A 214 -3.98 -12.15 27.23
CA GLY A 214 -3.03 -11.17 27.74
C GLY A 214 -3.64 -9.78 27.89
N ASP A 215 -3.08 -9.02 28.83
CA ASP A 215 -3.32 -7.59 29.02
C ASP A 215 -1.98 -6.82 29.17
N ARG A 216 -2.03 -5.54 29.52
CA ARG A 216 -0.82 -4.73 29.79
C ARG A 216 -0.36 -4.88 31.25
N SER A 217 -0.11 -6.11 31.70
CA SER A 217 0.33 -6.39 33.06
C SER A 217 1.67 -7.13 33.14
N PRO A 218 2.40 -7.00 34.28
CA PRO A 218 3.55 -7.85 34.54
C PRO A 218 3.21 -9.35 34.57
N ALA A 219 1.97 -9.71 34.95
CA ALA A 219 1.55 -11.11 35.00
C ALA A 219 1.52 -11.73 33.60
N THR A 220 0.99 -11.03 32.59
CA THR A 220 1.03 -11.48 31.20
C THR A 220 2.47 -11.69 30.69
N VAL A 221 3.39 -10.79 31.04
CA VAL A 221 4.81 -10.94 30.67
C VAL A 221 5.43 -12.19 31.31
N VAL A 222 5.15 -12.43 32.59
CA VAL A 222 5.62 -13.63 33.31
C VAL A 222 5.05 -14.90 32.68
N GLU A 223 3.74 -14.97 32.42
CA GLU A 223 3.10 -16.14 31.82
C GLU A 223 3.66 -16.46 30.43
N LEU A 224 3.85 -15.43 29.59
CA LEU A 224 4.39 -15.59 28.24
C LEU A 224 5.81 -16.19 28.28
N LEU A 225 6.71 -15.57 29.07
CA LEU A 225 8.09 -16.02 29.17
C LEU A 225 8.20 -17.39 29.86
N ALA A 226 7.39 -17.65 30.89
CA ALA A 226 7.38 -18.92 31.60
C ALA A 226 6.90 -20.08 30.74
N ALA A 227 5.87 -19.86 29.92
CA ALA A 227 5.36 -20.85 28.98
C ALA A 227 6.42 -21.20 27.92
N TRP A 228 7.10 -20.22 27.33
CA TRP A 228 8.20 -20.50 26.41
C TRP A 228 9.41 -21.12 27.09
N HIS A 229 9.75 -20.70 28.31
CA HIS A 229 10.82 -21.33 29.10
C HIS A 229 10.48 -22.79 29.46
N CYS A 230 9.19 -23.12 29.62
CA CYS A 230 8.69 -24.49 29.81
C CYS A 230 8.66 -25.31 28.51
N GLY A 231 8.85 -24.67 27.35
CA GLY A 231 8.80 -25.30 26.02
C GLY A 231 7.39 -25.37 25.40
N CYS A 232 6.41 -24.66 25.96
CA CYS A 232 5.07 -24.58 25.38
C CYS A 232 5.07 -23.79 24.06
N SER A 233 4.07 -24.05 23.22
CA SER A 233 3.67 -23.18 22.11
C SER A 233 2.56 -22.26 22.59
N VAL A 234 2.65 -20.96 22.33
CA VAL A 234 1.77 -19.95 22.94
C VAL A 234 0.90 -19.26 21.90
N ALA A 235 -0.41 -19.43 21.99
CA ALA A 235 -1.37 -18.61 21.27
C ALA A 235 -1.70 -17.37 22.12
N LEU A 236 -1.43 -16.17 21.61
CA LEU A 236 -1.65 -14.92 22.36
C LEU A 236 -2.92 -14.22 21.83
N VAL A 237 -3.79 -13.81 22.74
CA VAL A 237 -5.04 -13.11 22.42
C VAL A 237 -5.28 -11.99 23.42
N ASP A 238 -5.99 -10.94 23.01
CA ASP A 238 -6.37 -9.84 23.91
C ASP A 238 -7.47 -10.30 24.87
N ALA A 239 -7.22 -10.20 26.18
CA ALA A 239 -8.15 -10.59 27.22
C ALA A 239 -9.45 -9.75 27.22
N ALA A 240 -9.44 -8.56 26.61
CA ALA A 240 -10.61 -7.69 26.48
C ALA A 240 -11.58 -8.11 25.35
N LEU A 241 -11.25 -9.15 24.58
CA LEU A 241 -12.16 -9.66 23.55
C LEU A 241 -13.42 -10.31 24.16
N PRO A 242 -14.56 -10.27 23.45
CA PRO A 242 -15.77 -10.98 23.88
C PRO A 242 -15.53 -12.48 24.08
N ALA A 243 -16.26 -13.11 25.01
CA ALA A 243 -16.08 -14.53 25.35
C ALA A 243 -16.14 -15.46 24.12
N ARG A 244 -17.05 -15.19 23.17
CA ARG A 244 -17.14 -15.96 21.91
C ARG A 244 -15.83 -15.91 21.10
N ARG A 245 -15.15 -14.77 21.06
CA ARG A 245 -13.86 -14.59 20.35
C ARG A 245 -12.73 -15.31 21.05
N LEU A 246 -12.72 -15.27 22.39
CA LEU A 246 -11.75 -16.01 23.19
C LEU A 246 -11.89 -17.53 22.99
N LEU A 247 -13.12 -18.05 22.93
CA LEU A 247 -13.39 -19.46 22.64
C LEU A 247 -13.04 -19.83 21.19
N ALA A 248 -13.30 -18.95 20.22
CA ALA A 248 -12.89 -19.16 18.84
C ALA A 248 -11.36 -19.18 18.70
N ALA A 249 -10.64 -18.31 19.40
CA ALA A 249 -9.18 -18.32 19.47
C ALA A 249 -8.65 -19.63 20.05
N LEU A 250 -9.23 -20.09 21.16
CA LEU A 250 -8.91 -21.38 21.79
C LEU A 250 -9.07 -22.55 20.82
N ALA A 251 -10.24 -22.63 20.18
CA ALA A 251 -10.55 -23.69 19.23
C ALA A 251 -9.64 -23.63 17.99
N GLY A 252 -9.43 -22.44 17.44
CA GLY A 252 -8.61 -22.22 16.26
C GLY A 252 -7.13 -22.53 16.48
N SER A 253 -6.60 -22.26 17.68
CA SER A 253 -5.20 -22.54 18.03
C SER A 253 -4.95 -23.99 18.43
N GLY A 254 -6.00 -24.76 18.75
CA GLY A 254 -5.87 -26.10 19.31
C GLY A 254 -5.18 -26.12 20.68
N ALA A 255 -5.29 -25.02 21.45
CA ALA A 255 -4.65 -24.96 22.76
C ALA A 255 -5.38 -25.85 23.76
N GLU A 256 -4.60 -26.55 24.59
CA GLU A 256 -5.10 -27.56 25.53
C GLU A 256 -5.44 -26.97 26.91
N ALA A 257 -5.02 -25.73 27.17
CA ALA A 257 -5.29 -25.01 28.41
C ALA A 257 -5.10 -23.49 28.24
N VAL A 258 -5.53 -22.74 29.27
CA VAL A 258 -5.46 -21.28 29.33
C VAL A 258 -4.59 -20.84 30.51
N LEU A 259 -3.64 -19.93 30.30
CA LEU A 259 -2.69 -19.50 31.35
C LEU A 259 -3.27 -18.48 32.35
N THR A 260 -4.26 -17.68 31.96
CA THR A 260 -4.85 -16.63 32.81
C THR A 260 -6.33 -16.90 33.09
N GLY A 261 -6.77 -16.59 34.31
CA GLY A 261 -8.17 -16.68 34.72
C GLY A 261 -8.94 -15.47 34.21
N GLY A 262 -9.46 -15.57 32.99
CA GLY A 262 -10.36 -14.58 32.40
C GLY A 262 -11.83 -14.77 32.77
N ALA A 263 -12.69 -13.91 32.24
CA ALA A 263 -14.15 -13.90 32.49
C ALA A 263 -14.96 -14.95 31.69
N ALA A 264 -14.30 -15.77 30.86
CA ALA A 264 -14.95 -16.77 30.03
C ALA A 264 -15.10 -18.11 30.76
N ASP A 265 -16.16 -18.85 30.43
CA ASP A 265 -16.33 -20.25 30.86
C ASP A 265 -15.51 -21.14 29.92
N TRP A 266 -14.30 -21.51 30.36
CA TRP A 266 -13.34 -22.22 29.53
C TRP A 266 -13.63 -23.72 29.49
N PRO A 267 -13.74 -24.33 28.29
CA PRO A 267 -13.96 -25.78 28.15
C PRO A 267 -12.67 -26.60 28.38
N VAL A 268 -11.59 -25.93 28.78
CA VAL A 268 -10.27 -26.51 29.02
C VAL A 268 -9.75 -26.05 30.39
N PRO A 269 -8.76 -26.75 30.98
CA PRO A 269 -8.21 -26.34 32.26
C PRO A 269 -7.61 -24.94 32.23
N VAL A 270 -7.82 -24.20 33.31
CA VAL A 270 -7.21 -22.89 33.55
C VAL A 270 -6.02 -23.08 34.48
N LEU A 271 -4.83 -22.70 34.04
CA LEU A 271 -3.56 -22.97 34.72
C LEU A 271 -3.22 -21.89 35.75
N THR A 272 -4.17 -21.45 36.54
CA THR A 272 -3.94 -20.42 37.57
C THR A 272 -3.61 -21.03 38.92
N GLY A 273 -2.65 -20.44 39.64
CA GLY A 273 -2.30 -20.85 41.00
C GLY A 273 -1.20 -21.92 41.08
N PRO A 274 -0.93 -22.45 42.29
CA PRO A 274 0.17 -23.39 42.54
C PRO A 274 -0.16 -24.84 42.14
N ASP A 275 -1.42 -25.26 42.29
CA ASP A 275 -1.86 -26.62 42.01
C ASP A 275 -2.40 -26.73 40.58
N LEU A 276 -1.51 -27.04 39.63
CA LEU A 276 -1.84 -27.09 38.22
C LEU A 276 -2.39 -28.46 37.81
N PRO A 277 -3.47 -28.50 37.00
CA PRO A 277 -4.01 -29.75 36.48
C PRO A 277 -2.99 -30.42 35.56
N ARG A 278 -2.92 -31.75 35.64
CA ARG A 278 -2.08 -32.57 34.76
C ARG A 278 -2.87 -33.00 33.52
N PRO A 279 -2.31 -32.86 32.31
CA PRO A 279 -2.89 -33.43 31.11
C PRO A 279 -3.00 -34.96 31.20
N ALA A 280 -4.05 -35.52 30.59
CA ALA A 280 -4.28 -36.97 30.56
C ALA A 280 -3.57 -37.69 29.41
N THR A 281 -3.14 -36.94 28.38
CA THR A 281 -2.49 -37.45 27.17
C THR A 281 -0.99 -37.20 27.22
N GLU A 282 -0.22 -37.76 26.28
CA GLU A 282 1.17 -37.36 26.03
C GLU A 282 1.23 -36.10 25.13
N PRO A 283 2.28 -35.26 25.23
CA PRO A 283 2.41 -34.07 24.41
C PRO A 283 2.67 -34.44 22.95
N VAL A 284 2.08 -33.68 22.02
CA VAL A 284 2.34 -33.80 20.59
C VAL A 284 3.39 -32.77 20.19
N VAL A 285 4.35 -33.16 19.34
CA VAL A 285 5.34 -32.22 18.81
C VAL A 285 4.62 -31.21 17.91
N LEU A 286 4.76 -29.93 18.25
CA LEU A 286 4.19 -28.82 17.47
C LEU A 286 5.28 -28.09 16.70
N ASP A 287 5.02 -27.88 15.42
CA ASP A 287 5.92 -27.20 14.48
C ASP A 287 5.86 -25.66 14.57
N TRP A 288 5.01 -25.13 15.46
CA TRP A 288 4.87 -23.69 15.72
C TRP A 288 5.26 -23.33 17.16
N GLY A 289 5.75 -22.11 17.37
CA GLY A 289 6.14 -21.58 18.69
C GLY A 289 5.19 -20.51 19.23
N HIS A 290 4.61 -19.72 18.34
CA HIS A 290 3.58 -18.76 18.72
C HIS A 290 2.48 -18.67 17.66
N ALA A 291 1.29 -18.26 18.10
CA ALA A 291 0.15 -18.05 17.22
C ALA A 291 -0.63 -16.81 17.64
N LEU A 292 -1.24 -16.14 16.66
CA LEU A 292 -1.96 -14.88 16.85
C LEU A 292 -3.27 -14.89 16.07
N CYS A 293 -4.31 -14.29 16.65
CA CYS A 293 -5.61 -14.19 16.01
C CYS A 293 -5.70 -12.94 15.12
N THR A 294 -6.34 -13.08 13.97
CA THR A 294 -6.56 -12.03 12.97
C THR A 294 -8.01 -12.08 12.47
N SER A 295 -8.49 -11.02 11.84
CA SER A 295 -9.78 -11.03 11.13
C SER A 295 -9.72 -11.97 9.93
N GLY A 296 -10.61 -12.95 9.81
CA GLY A 296 -10.66 -13.86 8.67
C GLY A 296 -11.56 -13.37 7.54
N THR A 297 -11.22 -13.73 6.30
CA THR A 297 -11.96 -13.39 5.07
C THR A 297 -13.35 -14.03 5.00
N THR A 298 -13.57 -15.13 5.73
CA THR A 298 -14.86 -15.84 5.85
C THR A 298 -15.80 -15.22 6.90
N GLY A 299 -15.31 -14.23 7.65
CA GLY A 299 -16.03 -13.57 8.74
C GLY A 299 -15.92 -14.24 10.11
N GLU A 300 -15.13 -15.31 10.22
CA GLU A 300 -14.69 -15.88 11.50
C GLU A 300 -13.21 -15.52 11.74
N PRO A 301 -12.75 -15.34 13.00
CA PRO A 301 -11.35 -15.06 13.29
C PRO A 301 -10.43 -16.19 12.78
N SER A 302 -9.28 -15.82 12.22
CA SER A 302 -8.25 -16.77 11.79
C SER A 302 -7.04 -16.75 12.71
N VAL A 303 -6.53 -17.92 13.07
CA VAL A 303 -5.30 -18.08 13.84
C VAL A 303 -4.13 -18.30 12.90
N VAL A 304 -3.10 -17.47 12.99
CA VAL A 304 -1.87 -17.58 12.19
C VAL A 304 -0.79 -18.24 13.03
N PHE A 305 -0.15 -19.29 12.50
CA PHE A 305 0.88 -20.06 13.21
C PHE A 305 2.27 -19.69 12.72
N ALA A 306 3.14 -19.29 13.64
CA ALA A 306 4.51 -18.93 13.34
C ALA A 306 5.50 -19.98 13.90
N PRO A 307 6.55 -20.33 13.13
CA PRO A 307 7.53 -21.31 13.57
C PRO A 307 8.33 -20.78 14.78
N ARG A 308 8.88 -21.68 15.60
CA ARG A 308 9.55 -21.33 16.89
C ARG A 308 10.68 -20.32 16.75
N GLU A 309 11.26 -20.35 15.58
CA GLU A 309 12.49 -19.72 15.18
C GLU A 309 12.29 -18.33 14.53
N ALA A 310 11.04 -17.95 14.23
CA ALA A 310 10.72 -16.67 13.61
C ALA A 310 11.03 -15.46 14.54
N LEU A 311 10.78 -15.61 15.85
CA LEU A 311 11.04 -14.54 16.81
C LEU A 311 12.52 -14.30 17.07
N PRO A 312 13.37 -15.31 17.34
CA PRO A 312 14.82 -15.09 17.46
C PRO A 312 15.42 -14.30 16.30
N GLU A 313 15.04 -14.62 15.05
CA GLU A 313 15.47 -13.89 13.86
C GLU A 313 15.03 -12.43 13.90
N ALA A 314 13.73 -12.17 14.06
CA ALA A 314 13.21 -10.82 14.08
C ALA A 314 13.83 -9.96 15.20
N LEU A 315 14.05 -10.53 16.38
CA LEU A 315 14.65 -9.84 17.52
C LEU A 315 16.13 -9.55 17.30
N HIS A 316 16.89 -10.51 16.75
CA HIS A 316 18.28 -10.29 16.41
C HIS A 316 18.40 -9.18 15.35
N TRP A 317 17.55 -9.19 14.32
CA TRP A 317 17.54 -8.15 13.29
C TRP A 317 17.36 -6.77 13.92
N TYR A 318 16.35 -6.67 14.77
CA TYR A 318 15.94 -5.42 15.36
C TYR A 318 17.08 -4.84 16.19
N ARG A 319 17.70 -5.66 17.04
CA ARG A 319 18.80 -5.22 17.90
C ARG A 319 19.99 -4.67 17.11
N GLU A 320 20.38 -5.36 16.03
CA GLU A 320 21.45 -4.90 15.13
C GLU A 320 21.05 -3.61 14.38
N ALA A 321 19.83 -3.58 13.85
CA ALA A 321 19.32 -2.49 13.03
C ALA A 321 19.16 -1.17 13.81
N PHE A 322 18.72 -1.24 15.06
CA PHE A 322 18.41 -0.08 15.90
C PHE A 322 19.46 0.17 16.99
N GLY A 323 20.46 -0.70 17.15
CA GLY A 323 21.49 -0.57 18.18
C GLY A 323 20.90 -0.57 19.59
N THR A 324 19.90 -1.42 19.84
CA THR A 324 19.19 -1.50 21.12
C THR A 324 20.10 -2.04 22.21
N GLY A 325 20.16 -1.36 23.35
CA GLY A 325 20.96 -1.76 24.50
C GLY A 325 20.28 -1.49 25.85
N PRO A 326 20.99 -1.74 26.96
CA PRO A 326 20.40 -1.71 28.30
C PRO A 326 19.90 -0.32 28.74
N ASP A 327 20.39 0.75 28.12
CA ASP A 327 19.97 2.13 28.42
C ASP A 327 18.70 2.57 27.69
N ASP A 328 18.20 1.72 26.78
CA ASP A 328 16.94 1.98 26.08
C ASP A 328 15.72 1.70 26.96
N ARG A 329 14.65 2.42 26.66
CA ARG A 329 13.39 2.41 27.40
C ARG A 329 12.26 2.37 26.40
N PHE A 330 11.43 1.33 26.50
CA PHE A 330 10.32 1.08 25.60
C PHE A 330 9.00 1.32 26.31
N LEU A 331 8.02 1.85 25.60
CA LEU A 331 6.64 1.94 26.08
C LEU A 331 5.77 0.94 25.29
N MET A 332 5.06 0.07 26.01
CA MET A 332 4.15 -0.92 25.41
C MET A 332 2.88 -0.24 24.90
N LEU A 333 2.89 0.16 23.63
CA LEU A 333 1.75 0.80 22.98
C LEU A 333 0.90 -0.22 22.23
N SER A 334 1.50 -1.30 21.75
CA SER A 334 0.82 -2.33 20.98
C SER A 334 -0.27 -3.02 21.80
N ALA A 335 -1.36 -3.43 21.13
CA ALA A 335 -2.46 -4.12 21.76
C ALA A 335 -2.05 -5.58 22.11
N PRO A 336 -2.42 -6.12 23.30
CA PRO A 336 -1.97 -7.43 23.81
C PRO A 336 -2.21 -8.67 22.93
N GLY A 337 -3.12 -8.61 21.96
CA GLY A 337 -3.40 -9.72 21.02
C GLY A 337 -2.80 -9.57 19.62
N HIS A 338 -1.93 -8.58 19.39
CA HIS A 338 -1.40 -8.27 18.06
C HIS A 338 0.10 -8.51 17.98
N ASP A 339 0.57 -8.98 16.81
CA ASP A 339 1.96 -9.33 16.57
C ASP A 339 3.01 -8.31 17.06
N PRO A 340 2.85 -6.99 16.88
CA PRO A 340 3.81 -6.00 17.37
C PRO A 340 4.03 -6.02 18.89
N VAL A 341 3.10 -6.56 19.69
CA VAL A 341 3.26 -6.68 21.14
C VAL A 341 4.45 -7.57 21.51
N LEU A 342 4.73 -8.60 20.71
CA LEU A 342 5.88 -9.46 20.95
C LEU A 342 7.18 -8.68 20.74
N ARG A 343 7.23 -7.73 19.81
CA ARG A 343 8.36 -6.80 19.69
C ARG A 343 8.43 -5.80 20.84
N ASP A 344 7.30 -5.24 21.27
CA ASP A 344 7.25 -4.34 22.44
C ASP A 344 7.83 -5.02 23.68
N VAL A 345 7.51 -6.30 23.88
CA VAL A 345 7.91 -7.05 25.08
C VAL A 345 9.32 -7.61 24.95
N LEU A 346 9.64 -8.30 23.85
CA LEU A 346 10.82 -9.15 23.78
C LEU A 346 12.09 -8.40 23.37
N VAL A 347 11.99 -7.33 22.57
CA VAL A 347 13.16 -6.50 22.25
C VAL A 347 13.81 -5.93 23.51
N PRO A 348 13.09 -5.23 24.41
CA PRO A 348 13.72 -4.71 25.61
C PRO A 348 14.23 -5.83 26.52
N LEU A 349 13.41 -6.85 26.77
CA LEU A 349 13.71 -7.92 27.72
C LEU A 349 14.85 -8.85 27.29
N THR A 350 15.17 -8.92 26.01
CA THR A 350 16.34 -9.66 25.50
C THR A 350 17.58 -8.78 25.31
N SER A 351 17.48 -7.47 25.56
CA SER A 351 18.56 -6.49 25.36
C SER A 351 19.03 -5.80 26.65
N GLY A 352 18.42 -6.11 27.80
CA GLY A 352 18.70 -5.45 29.08
C GLY A 352 18.02 -4.09 29.28
N ALA A 353 17.17 -3.69 28.32
CA ALA A 353 16.41 -2.43 28.34
C ALA A 353 15.17 -2.54 29.24
N SER A 354 14.54 -1.42 29.56
CA SER A 354 13.31 -1.41 30.38
C SER A 354 12.05 -1.34 29.51
N LEU A 355 11.03 -2.11 29.89
CA LEU A 355 9.68 -2.04 29.34
C LEU A 355 8.74 -1.31 30.31
N HIS A 356 8.09 -0.26 29.82
CA HIS A 356 7.11 0.52 30.55
C HIS A 356 5.70 0.11 30.10
N LEU A 357 4.87 -0.28 31.07
CA LEU A 357 3.49 -0.71 30.87
C LEU A 357 2.56 0.43 31.30
N PRO A 358 1.88 1.11 30.34
CA PRO A 358 0.88 2.11 30.70
C PRO A 358 -0.35 1.44 31.33
N ALA A 359 -1.11 2.19 32.12
CA ALA A 359 -2.39 1.71 32.63
C ALA A 359 -3.36 1.41 31.46
N ALA A 360 -4.25 0.44 31.65
CA ALA A 360 -5.30 0.18 30.66
C ALA A 360 -6.16 1.45 30.45
N GLY A 361 -6.47 1.77 29.19
CA GLY A 361 -7.25 2.96 28.85
C GLY A 361 -6.54 4.30 29.05
N THR A 362 -5.20 4.33 29.12
CA THR A 362 -4.46 5.60 29.21
C THR A 362 -4.70 6.45 27.94
N GLU A 363 -5.23 7.66 28.14
CA GLU A 363 -5.51 8.61 27.07
C GLU A 363 -4.23 9.17 26.42
N PRO A 364 -4.27 9.63 25.15
CA PRO A 364 -3.09 10.10 24.43
C PRO A 364 -2.28 11.19 25.15
N GLY A 365 -2.94 12.13 25.84
CA GLY A 365 -2.26 13.18 26.61
C GLY A 365 -1.42 12.61 27.76
N ALA A 366 -1.99 11.69 28.55
CA ALA A 366 -1.28 11.01 29.63
C ALA A 366 -0.17 10.09 29.11
N LEU A 367 -0.33 9.50 27.91
CA LEU A 367 0.76 8.76 27.26
C LEU A 367 1.94 9.67 26.89
N VAL A 368 1.67 10.91 26.43
CA VAL A 368 2.73 11.90 26.16
C VAL A 368 3.48 12.29 27.43
N GLU A 369 2.76 12.52 28.53
CA GLU A 369 3.37 12.78 29.84
C GLU A 369 4.26 11.60 30.26
N LEU A 370 3.76 10.38 30.15
CA LEU A 370 4.52 9.16 30.48
C LEU A 370 5.78 9.01 29.60
N LEU A 371 5.69 9.29 28.29
CA LEU A 371 6.83 9.26 27.38
C LEU A 371 7.94 10.21 27.85
N ALA A 372 7.58 11.43 28.26
CA ALA A 372 8.50 12.45 28.74
C ALA A 372 9.08 12.11 30.13
N GLU A 373 8.22 11.79 31.11
CA GLU A 373 8.60 11.50 32.49
C GLU A 373 9.49 10.27 32.60
N GLN A 374 9.13 9.19 31.88
CA GLN A 374 9.89 7.95 31.90
C GLN A 374 11.09 7.98 30.96
N ARG A 375 11.26 9.06 30.20
CA ARG A 375 12.36 9.29 29.25
C ARG A 375 12.46 8.18 28.22
N ILE A 376 11.32 7.79 27.64
CA ILE A 376 11.21 6.70 26.68
C ILE A 376 12.10 6.99 25.47
N THR A 377 12.86 5.98 25.02
CA THR A 377 13.82 6.10 23.91
C THR A 377 13.32 5.45 22.62
N ALA A 378 12.46 4.45 22.72
CA ALA A 378 11.92 3.75 21.55
C ALA A 378 10.43 3.47 21.72
N VAL A 379 9.68 3.67 20.63
CA VAL A 379 8.26 3.32 20.55
C VAL A 379 7.95 2.63 19.24
N HIS A 380 7.02 1.69 19.32
CA HIS A 380 6.36 1.11 18.16
C HIS A 380 4.92 1.59 18.15
N ALA A 381 4.47 2.10 17.01
CA ALA A 381 3.11 2.60 16.90
C ALA A 381 2.59 2.43 15.47
N THR A 382 1.30 2.69 15.29
CA THR A 382 0.74 2.89 13.96
C THR A 382 0.92 4.35 13.58
N PRO A 383 0.95 4.69 12.28
CA PRO A 383 0.95 6.10 11.86
C PRO A 383 -0.17 6.92 12.48
N GLY A 384 -1.37 6.34 12.64
CA GLY A 384 -2.51 7.00 13.27
C GLY A 384 -2.32 7.29 14.76
N LEU A 385 -1.85 6.29 15.54
CA LEU A 385 -1.53 6.51 16.95
C LEU A 385 -0.41 7.54 17.13
N ALA A 386 0.62 7.45 16.30
CA ALA A 386 1.74 8.38 16.34
C ALA A 386 1.30 9.82 16.01
N GLN A 387 0.36 10.00 15.07
CA GLN A 387 -0.26 11.29 14.81
C GLN A 387 -1.04 11.81 16.03
N LEU A 388 -1.85 10.97 16.68
CA LEU A 388 -2.58 11.36 17.90
C LEU A 388 -1.64 11.81 19.01
N LEU A 389 -0.54 11.09 19.23
CA LEU A 389 0.48 11.46 20.22
C LEU A 389 1.20 12.76 19.83
N ALA A 390 1.51 12.97 18.55
CA ALA A 390 2.14 14.20 18.08
C ALA A 390 1.22 15.42 18.28
N SER A 391 -0.06 15.29 17.93
CA SER A 391 -1.07 16.31 18.14
C SER A 391 -1.26 16.63 19.64
N ALA A 392 -1.34 15.61 20.50
CA ALA A 392 -1.45 15.79 21.95
C ALA A 392 -0.21 16.50 22.53
N ALA A 393 0.99 16.12 22.13
CA ALA A 393 2.23 16.77 22.55
C ALA A 393 2.30 18.24 22.12
N GLN A 394 1.88 18.56 20.88
CA GLN A 394 1.80 19.96 20.41
C GLN A 394 0.81 20.78 21.23
N GLY A 395 -0.38 20.24 21.50
CA GLY A 395 -1.41 20.91 22.30
C GLY A 395 -0.94 21.24 23.72
N ALA A 396 -0.12 20.37 24.31
CA ALA A 396 0.49 20.58 25.63
C ALA A 396 1.77 21.45 25.59
N GLY A 397 2.26 21.85 24.42
CA GLY A 397 3.57 22.49 24.27
C GLY A 397 4.76 21.58 24.64
N GLY A 398 4.52 20.27 24.74
CA GLY A 398 5.49 19.27 25.15
C GLY A 398 6.42 18.83 24.02
N ARG A 399 7.60 18.35 24.40
CA ARG A 399 8.59 17.76 23.49
C ARG A 399 8.97 16.36 23.96
N LEU A 400 9.26 15.50 23.00
CA LEU A 400 9.65 14.10 23.21
C LEU A 400 11.15 13.94 22.88
N ASP A 401 11.99 14.78 23.49
CA ASP A 401 13.42 14.91 23.14
C ASP A 401 14.27 13.67 23.49
N ARG A 402 13.70 12.67 24.19
CA ARG A 402 14.38 11.41 24.51
C ARG A 402 14.11 10.29 23.52
N LEU A 403 13.11 10.43 22.65
CA LEU A 403 12.84 9.46 21.61
C LEU A 403 13.99 9.45 20.61
N ARG A 404 14.59 8.26 20.44
CA ARG A 404 15.61 7.94 19.46
C ARG A 404 15.03 7.20 18.26
N HIS A 405 14.10 6.26 18.51
CA HIS A 405 13.53 5.42 17.47
C HIS A 405 12.01 5.40 17.53
N VAL A 406 11.36 5.73 16.42
CA VAL A 406 9.91 5.67 16.24
C VAL A 406 9.62 4.75 15.06
N VAL A 407 9.20 3.51 15.35
CA VAL A 407 8.90 2.52 14.30
C VAL A 407 7.40 2.50 14.05
N LEU A 408 7.01 2.89 12.84
CA LEU A 408 5.61 3.03 12.42
C LEU A 408 5.25 1.93 11.45
N SER A 409 4.32 1.07 11.83
CA SER A 409 3.90 -0.09 11.04
C SER A 409 2.40 -0.37 11.14
N GLY A 410 1.89 -1.27 10.31
CA GLY A 410 0.47 -1.68 10.31
C GLY A 410 -0.45 -0.76 9.51
N ALA A 411 0.02 0.40 9.05
CA ALA A 411 -0.65 1.23 8.05
C ALA A 411 0.38 2.04 7.26
N LEU A 412 -0.03 2.63 6.14
CA LEU A 412 0.84 3.45 5.31
C LEU A 412 1.30 4.72 6.06
N LEU A 413 2.60 4.87 6.25
CA LEU A 413 3.17 6.14 6.72
C LEU A 413 3.12 7.18 5.59
N THR A 414 2.72 8.41 5.90
CA THR A 414 2.74 9.53 4.96
C THR A 414 3.72 10.61 5.42
N ASP A 415 4.27 11.37 4.47
CA ASP A 415 5.18 12.47 4.77
C ASP A 415 4.59 13.51 5.74
N PRO A 416 3.31 13.92 5.65
CA PRO A 416 2.71 14.81 6.64
C PRO A 416 2.77 14.30 8.08
N VAL A 417 2.45 13.01 8.31
CA VAL A 417 2.50 12.40 9.65
C VAL A 417 3.94 12.36 10.18
N ALA A 418 4.90 11.96 9.34
CA ALA A 418 6.30 11.93 9.73
C ALA A 418 6.85 13.34 10.07
N ARG A 419 6.44 14.38 9.33
CA ARG A 419 6.79 15.78 9.64
C ARG A 419 6.15 16.24 10.95
N GLU A 420 4.91 15.86 11.23
CA GLU A 420 4.23 16.21 12.49
C GLU A 420 4.98 15.64 13.71
N LEU A 421 5.36 14.37 13.63
CA LEU A 421 6.20 13.71 14.63
C LEU A 421 7.56 14.39 14.79
N ARG A 422 8.22 14.75 13.68
CA ARG A 422 9.52 15.44 13.73
C ARG A 422 9.47 16.77 14.47
N ARG A 423 8.32 17.46 14.53
CA ARG A 423 8.17 18.72 15.29
C ARG A 423 8.25 18.51 16.80
N VAL A 424 7.69 17.41 17.30
CA VAL A 424 7.65 17.08 18.74
C VAL A 424 8.84 16.22 19.18
N ALA A 425 9.42 15.45 18.26
CA ALA A 425 10.59 14.59 18.47
C ALA A 425 11.65 14.89 17.40
N PRO A 426 12.43 15.98 17.54
CA PRO A 426 13.36 16.44 16.49
C PRO A 426 14.48 15.43 16.19
N ASP A 427 14.95 14.74 17.23
CA ASP A 427 16.15 13.91 17.20
C ASP A 427 15.80 12.44 16.94
N ALA A 428 14.50 12.09 16.94
CA ALA A 428 14.05 10.74 16.68
C ALA A 428 14.28 10.36 15.21
N GLU A 429 14.80 9.16 14.99
CA GLU A 429 14.70 8.48 13.71
C GLU A 429 13.29 7.90 13.56
N ILE A 430 12.64 8.24 12.44
CA ILE A 430 11.29 7.76 12.11
C ILE A 430 11.45 6.67 11.06
N HIS A 431 10.87 5.51 11.31
CA HIS A 431 11.03 4.32 10.48
C HIS A 431 9.67 3.84 9.99
N HIS A 432 9.52 3.67 8.68
CA HIS A 432 8.33 3.05 8.09
C HIS A 432 8.56 1.54 8.01
N GLY A 433 7.93 0.77 8.89
CA GLY A 433 7.99 -0.68 8.92
C GLY A 433 6.83 -1.31 8.17
N TYR A 434 7.11 -2.39 7.45
CA TYR A 434 6.12 -3.21 6.75
C TYR A 434 6.19 -4.66 7.21
N GLY A 435 5.04 -5.29 7.39
CA GLY A 435 4.88 -6.67 7.83
C GLY A 435 3.41 -7.00 8.08
N SER A 436 3.12 -8.29 8.19
CA SER A 436 1.81 -8.85 8.55
C SER A 436 2.01 -9.98 9.56
N THR A 437 0.94 -10.44 10.20
CA THR A 437 1.01 -11.56 11.14
C THR A 437 1.60 -12.84 10.50
N GLU A 438 1.32 -13.06 9.22
CA GLU A 438 1.84 -14.17 8.40
C GLU A 438 3.34 -14.04 8.07
N THR A 439 3.91 -12.87 8.31
CA THR A 439 5.33 -12.58 8.16
C THR A 439 5.84 -12.09 9.51
N PRO A 440 5.97 -12.98 10.52
CA PRO A 440 6.03 -12.60 11.93
C PRO A 440 6.96 -11.42 12.18
N GLN A 441 6.45 -10.35 12.78
CA GLN A 441 7.09 -9.05 12.97
C GLN A 441 7.23 -8.21 11.68
N LEU A 442 8.36 -7.52 11.51
CA LEU A 442 8.63 -6.70 10.32
C LEU A 442 9.32 -7.55 9.24
N SER A 443 8.92 -7.32 8.00
CA SER A 443 9.57 -7.85 6.81
C SER A 443 10.56 -6.88 6.18
N SER A 444 10.29 -5.58 6.30
CA SER A 444 11.21 -4.52 5.91
C SER A 444 10.96 -3.25 6.70
N TRP A 445 11.92 -2.32 6.70
CA TRP A 445 11.70 -0.96 7.14
C TRP A 445 12.54 0.04 6.34
N LEU A 446 12.05 1.27 6.25
CA LEU A 446 12.76 2.38 5.61
C LEU A 446 12.87 3.54 6.60
N ARG A 447 14.08 4.06 6.82
CA ARG A 447 14.26 5.32 7.56
C ARG A 447 13.67 6.47 6.74
N TRP A 448 12.68 7.15 7.30
CA TRP A 448 12.11 8.34 6.67
C TRP A 448 13.17 9.46 6.59
N ARG A 449 13.21 10.10 5.43
CA ARG A 449 14.00 11.30 5.17
C ARG A 449 13.05 12.35 4.62
N ASP A 450 13.15 13.59 5.11
CA ASP A 450 12.29 14.67 4.64
C ASP A 450 12.46 14.85 3.12
N PRO A 451 11.40 14.70 2.32
CA PRO A 451 11.47 14.90 0.87
C PRO A 451 11.66 16.37 0.49
N ALA A 452 11.89 17.29 1.43
CA ALA A 452 12.23 18.67 1.14
C ALA A 452 13.42 18.83 0.13
N GLY A 453 14.30 17.84 -0.02
CA GLY A 453 15.33 17.83 -1.07
C GLY A 453 14.88 17.26 -2.43
N ASP A 454 13.73 16.61 -2.51
CA ASP A 454 13.27 15.81 -3.65
C ASP A 454 12.04 16.46 -4.35
N PRO A 455 12.23 17.09 -5.52
CA PRO A 455 11.15 17.76 -6.25
C PRO A 455 10.08 16.81 -6.81
N VAL A 456 10.39 15.53 -7.03
CA VAL A 456 9.44 14.52 -7.53
C VAL A 456 8.51 14.09 -6.40
N ARG A 457 9.07 13.80 -5.21
CA ARG A 457 8.26 13.50 -4.02
C ARG A 457 7.47 14.70 -3.50
N ARG A 458 8.03 15.91 -3.55
CA ARG A 458 7.31 17.15 -3.18
C ARG A 458 6.03 17.35 -3.99
N ARG A 459 6.00 17.00 -5.28
CA ARG A 459 4.78 17.10 -6.12
C ARG A 459 3.71 16.09 -5.72
N ARG A 460 4.10 15.03 -5.03
CA ARG A 460 3.23 13.98 -4.48
C ARG A 460 3.10 14.14 -2.96
N ASP A 461 2.88 15.34 -2.43
CA ASP A 461 2.90 15.66 -0.97
C ASP A 461 1.87 14.88 -0.09
N ARG A 462 1.13 13.93 -0.69
CA ARG A 462 0.23 12.95 -0.06
C ARG A 462 0.64 11.48 -0.30
N ALA A 463 1.78 11.23 -0.93
CA ALA A 463 2.28 9.89 -1.19
C ALA A 463 2.72 9.23 0.11
N GLY A 464 2.51 7.91 0.16
CA GLY A 464 3.07 7.09 1.22
C GLY A 464 4.60 7.06 1.14
N VAL A 465 5.24 6.97 2.29
CA VAL A 465 6.65 6.63 2.40
C VAL A 465 6.84 5.23 1.79
N PRO A 466 7.76 5.01 0.83
CA PRO A 466 7.99 3.69 0.25
C PRO A 466 8.52 2.69 1.25
N LEU A 467 8.51 1.44 0.82
CA LEU A 467 9.00 0.29 1.55
C LEU A 467 10.39 -0.05 1.04
N ALA A 468 11.27 -0.45 1.96
CA ALA A 468 12.51 -1.13 1.57
C ALA A 468 12.16 -2.50 0.98
N ALA A 469 12.85 -2.87 -0.09
CA ALA A 469 12.61 -4.14 -0.78
C ALA A 469 13.30 -5.34 -0.12
N HIS A 470 14.14 -5.13 0.90
CA HIS A 470 14.85 -6.22 1.57
C HIS A 470 15.16 -5.89 3.03
N SER A 471 15.21 -6.95 3.83
CA SER A 471 15.92 -7.09 5.10
C SER A 471 16.89 -8.27 4.96
N PRO A 472 17.79 -8.53 5.92
CA PRO A 472 18.71 -9.67 5.83
C PRO A 472 18.01 -11.00 5.57
N TRP A 473 16.85 -11.26 6.19
CA TRP A 473 16.17 -12.58 6.11
C TRP A 473 14.90 -12.60 5.27
N ARG A 474 14.48 -11.44 4.75
CA ARG A 474 13.26 -11.32 3.94
C ARG A 474 13.45 -10.36 2.78
N GLU A 475 12.85 -10.70 1.67
CA GLU A 475 12.83 -9.91 0.45
C GLU A 475 11.37 -9.64 0.07
N LEU A 476 11.06 -8.37 -0.18
CA LEU A 476 9.78 -7.98 -0.76
C LEU A 476 9.95 -7.95 -2.27
N LEU A 477 9.07 -8.67 -2.96
CA LEU A 477 9.00 -8.71 -4.40
C LEU A 477 7.68 -8.11 -4.86
N VAL A 478 7.65 -7.50 -6.05
CA VAL A 478 6.41 -7.16 -6.75
C VAL A 478 6.25 -8.16 -7.89
N GLU A 479 5.24 -9.03 -7.79
CA GLU A 479 5.04 -10.17 -8.68
C GLU A 479 4.92 -9.73 -10.14
N GLY A 480 5.84 -10.25 -10.98
CA GLY A 480 5.83 -10.00 -12.43
C GLY A 480 6.06 -8.56 -12.87
N ALA A 481 6.36 -7.63 -11.95
CA ALA A 481 6.35 -6.20 -12.23
C ALA A 481 7.75 -5.61 -12.40
N GLY A 482 7.91 -4.74 -13.39
CA GLY A 482 9.04 -3.82 -13.49
C GLY A 482 8.82 -2.49 -12.76
N VAL A 483 9.81 -1.61 -12.87
CA VAL A 483 9.72 -0.23 -12.37
C VAL A 483 8.44 0.43 -12.88
N GLY A 484 7.66 1.00 -11.97
CA GLY A 484 6.39 1.68 -12.24
C GLY A 484 5.18 0.76 -12.48
N GLN A 485 5.39 -0.54 -12.69
CA GLN A 485 4.32 -1.49 -12.97
C GLN A 485 3.68 -1.99 -11.68
N LEU A 486 2.35 -2.07 -11.69
CA LEU A 486 1.57 -2.58 -10.57
C LEU A 486 1.67 -4.11 -10.53
N GLY A 487 1.92 -4.66 -9.34
CA GLY A 487 1.81 -6.09 -9.08
C GLY A 487 1.52 -6.35 -7.61
N GLU A 488 1.30 -7.61 -7.26
CA GLU A 488 1.10 -8.03 -5.88
C GLU A 488 2.44 -8.04 -5.14
N ILE A 489 2.48 -7.48 -3.94
CA ILE A 489 3.66 -7.56 -3.06
C ILE A 489 3.70 -8.97 -2.48
N LEU A 490 4.83 -9.63 -2.65
CA LEU A 490 5.15 -10.93 -2.09
C LEU A 490 6.23 -10.75 -1.04
N VAL A 491 6.15 -11.50 0.06
CA VAL A 491 7.25 -11.59 1.02
C VAL A 491 7.91 -12.95 0.85
N ARG A 492 9.15 -12.95 0.41
CA ARG A 492 10.01 -14.13 0.26
C ARG A 492 10.94 -14.20 1.46
N GLY A 493 11.06 -15.35 2.12
CA GLY A 493 11.99 -15.48 3.24
C GLY A 493 11.93 -16.81 3.97
N ARG A 494 12.77 -16.91 5.01
CA ARG A 494 12.73 -17.98 5.99
C ARG A 494 11.90 -17.54 7.19
N GLY A 495 11.34 -18.50 7.94
CA GLY A 495 10.57 -18.20 9.14
C GLY A 495 9.25 -17.43 8.89
N LEU A 496 8.67 -17.56 7.69
CA LEU A 496 7.28 -17.15 7.45
C LEU A 496 6.33 -18.04 8.26
N ALA A 497 5.09 -17.57 8.46
CA ALA A 497 4.07 -18.41 9.10
C ALA A 497 3.88 -19.72 8.34
N ILE A 498 3.61 -20.80 9.09
CA ILE A 498 3.46 -22.15 8.54
C ILE A 498 2.05 -22.41 8.01
N GLY A 499 1.08 -21.56 8.37
CA GLY A 499 -0.30 -21.67 7.91
C GLY A 499 -1.29 -20.94 8.82
N THR A 500 -2.57 -21.16 8.55
CA THR A 500 -3.69 -20.57 9.29
C THR A 500 -4.72 -21.61 9.70
N SER A 501 -5.51 -21.31 10.73
CA SER A 501 -6.73 -22.03 11.09
C SER A 501 -7.94 -21.08 11.02
N PRO A 502 -9.00 -21.39 10.26
CA PRO A 502 -9.06 -22.49 9.30
C PRO A 502 -8.02 -22.34 8.18
N VAL A 503 -7.72 -23.45 7.50
CA VAL A 503 -6.83 -23.45 6.33
C VAL A 503 -7.47 -22.63 5.21
N GLN A 504 -6.71 -21.71 4.62
CA GLN A 504 -7.17 -20.91 3.48
C GLN A 504 -6.93 -21.67 2.16
N GLU A 505 -7.93 -21.67 1.29
CA GLU A 505 -7.87 -22.30 -0.03
C GLU A 505 -8.22 -21.28 -1.14
N PRO A 506 -7.30 -20.97 -2.07
CA PRO A 506 -5.92 -21.46 -2.13
C PRO A 506 -5.04 -20.88 -1.01
N SER A 507 -4.02 -21.63 -0.59
CA SER A 507 -3.04 -21.16 0.39
C SER A 507 -2.32 -19.89 -0.09
N PRO A 508 -2.19 -18.84 0.75
CA PRO A 508 -1.38 -17.67 0.42
C PRO A 508 0.13 -17.95 0.57
N PHE A 509 0.51 -19.07 1.19
CA PHE A 509 1.89 -19.54 1.28
C PHE A 509 2.21 -20.49 0.12
N GLY A 510 3.32 -20.24 -0.56
CA GLY A 510 3.77 -21.00 -1.71
C GLY A 510 5.27 -21.27 -1.73
N PRO A 511 5.74 -22.12 -2.66
CA PRO A 511 7.15 -22.39 -2.84
C PRO A 511 7.90 -21.15 -3.31
N ASP A 512 9.20 -21.12 -3.04
CA ASP A 512 10.07 -20.09 -3.59
C ASP A 512 10.12 -20.14 -5.14
N PRO A 513 9.77 -19.05 -5.86
CA PRO A 513 9.87 -19.00 -7.32
C PRO A 513 11.30 -19.21 -7.85
N TYR A 514 12.33 -19.04 -7.01
CA TYR A 514 13.73 -19.27 -7.36
C TYR A 514 14.27 -20.64 -6.91
N GLY A 515 13.45 -21.46 -6.26
CA GLY A 515 13.79 -22.83 -5.89
C GLY A 515 14.81 -22.97 -4.75
N GLU A 516 15.02 -21.95 -3.94
CA GLU A 516 15.95 -22.01 -2.81
C GLU A 516 15.39 -22.87 -1.67
N PRO A 517 16.11 -23.92 -1.21
CA PRO A 517 15.60 -24.82 -0.17
C PRO A 517 15.28 -24.09 1.15
N GLY A 518 14.09 -24.35 1.70
CA GLY A 518 13.62 -23.79 2.97
C GLY A 518 13.28 -22.30 2.94
N VAL A 519 13.24 -21.68 1.75
CA VAL A 519 12.64 -20.36 1.53
C VAL A 519 11.21 -20.57 1.03
N THR A 520 10.28 -19.79 1.55
CA THR A 520 8.89 -19.77 1.09
C THR A 520 8.50 -18.36 0.70
N VAL A 521 7.36 -18.26 0.02
CA VAL A 521 6.75 -16.98 -0.35
C VAL A 521 5.37 -16.88 0.26
N TYR A 522 5.06 -15.70 0.81
CA TYR A 522 3.73 -15.30 1.23
C TYR A 522 3.16 -14.24 0.29
N ARG A 523 1.97 -14.50 -0.26
CA ARG A 523 1.19 -13.57 -1.10
C ARG A 523 0.37 -12.66 -0.19
N THR A 524 0.70 -11.37 -0.15
CA THR A 524 0.16 -10.45 0.88
C THR A 524 -1.24 -9.91 0.58
N GLY A 525 -1.68 -9.98 -0.68
CA GLY A 525 -2.83 -9.24 -1.20
C GLY A 525 -2.60 -7.72 -1.35
N ASP A 526 -1.45 -7.20 -0.93
CA ASP A 526 -1.07 -5.80 -1.13
C ASP A 526 -0.61 -5.57 -2.57
N LEU A 527 -0.97 -4.43 -3.13
CA LEU A 527 -0.54 -3.99 -4.45
C LEU A 527 0.54 -2.92 -4.31
N GLY A 528 1.62 -3.11 -5.05
CA GLY A 528 2.74 -2.18 -5.07
C GLY A 528 3.37 -2.06 -6.43
N ARG A 529 4.35 -1.17 -6.54
CA ARG A 529 5.21 -1.04 -7.71
C ARG A 529 6.61 -0.63 -7.32
N TYR A 530 7.59 -1.07 -8.07
CA TYR A 530 8.96 -0.62 -7.85
C TYR A 530 9.14 0.84 -8.27
N THR A 531 9.90 1.57 -7.46
CA THR A 531 10.47 2.85 -7.84
C THR A 531 11.78 2.63 -8.60
N PRO A 532 12.30 3.64 -9.33
CA PRO A 532 13.59 3.53 -10.02
C PRO A 532 14.78 3.21 -9.11
N ASP A 533 14.75 3.66 -7.85
CA ASP A 533 15.76 3.36 -6.82
C ASP A 533 15.58 1.98 -6.16
N GLY A 534 14.62 1.18 -6.64
CA GLY A 534 14.43 -0.21 -6.20
C GLY A 534 13.66 -0.38 -4.90
N LEU A 535 13.10 0.70 -4.34
CA LEU A 535 12.09 0.68 -3.27
C LEU A 535 10.73 0.26 -3.83
N ILE A 536 9.76 0.07 -2.95
CA ILE A 536 8.39 -0.31 -3.33
C ILE A 536 7.41 0.76 -2.86
N GLU A 537 6.68 1.36 -3.79
CA GLU A 537 5.51 2.18 -3.48
C GLU A 537 4.32 1.26 -3.21
N PHE A 538 3.76 1.34 -2.01
CA PHE A 538 2.47 0.74 -1.69
C PHE A 538 1.35 1.53 -2.38
N VAL A 539 0.47 0.83 -3.10
CA VAL A 539 -0.63 1.42 -3.89
C VAL A 539 -1.99 1.17 -3.23
N GLY A 540 -2.17 0.00 -2.62
CA GLY A 540 -3.44 -0.39 -2.00
C GLY A 540 -3.51 -1.90 -1.80
N ARG A 541 -4.71 -2.44 -1.68
CA ARG A 541 -4.95 -3.88 -1.62
C ARG A 541 -5.75 -4.35 -2.82
N ARG A 542 -5.54 -5.60 -3.21
CA ARG A 542 -6.33 -6.28 -4.25
C ARG A 542 -7.72 -6.65 -3.72
N ASP A 543 -7.82 -6.94 -2.43
CA ASP A 543 -9.05 -7.26 -1.71
C ASP A 543 -9.65 -6.01 -1.02
N ARG A 544 -10.72 -6.21 -0.25
CA ARG A 544 -11.40 -5.16 0.53
C ARG A 544 -10.83 -4.98 1.93
N GLN A 545 -9.77 -5.71 2.28
CA GLN A 545 -9.19 -5.66 3.62
C GLN A 545 -8.55 -4.29 3.83
N VAL A 546 -8.62 -3.78 5.06
CA VAL A 546 -8.12 -2.46 5.43
C VAL A 546 -7.48 -2.52 6.81
N SER A 547 -6.67 -1.51 7.15
CA SER A 547 -6.14 -1.34 8.50
C SER A 547 -6.87 -0.22 9.23
N VAL A 548 -7.52 -0.54 10.35
CA VAL A 548 -8.22 0.43 11.21
C VAL A 548 -7.45 0.57 12.52
N GLY A 549 -6.81 1.72 12.72
CA GLY A 549 -6.00 1.95 13.93
C GLY A 549 -4.86 0.93 14.10
N GLY A 550 -4.36 0.35 13.01
CA GLY A 550 -3.36 -0.73 13.01
C GLY A 550 -3.90 -2.15 13.06
N HIS A 551 -5.21 -2.31 13.21
CA HIS A 551 -5.87 -3.60 13.24
C HIS A 551 -6.24 -3.99 11.82
N ARG A 552 -5.86 -5.21 11.43
CA ARG A 552 -6.30 -5.80 10.16
C ARG A 552 -7.81 -6.04 10.28
N LEU A 553 -8.59 -5.42 9.41
CA LEU A 553 -10.04 -5.53 9.37
C LEU A 553 -10.49 -6.05 8.01
N GLU A 554 -11.30 -7.09 8.05
CA GLU A 554 -12.06 -7.55 6.88
C GLU A 554 -13.48 -6.98 6.94
N PRO A 555 -13.89 -6.06 6.05
CA PRO A 555 -15.27 -5.58 6.02
C PRO A 555 -16.30 -6.72 5.91
N ALA A 556 -15.92 -7.83 5.27
CA ALA A 556 -16.72 -9.04 5.16
C ALA A 556 -17.08 -9.68 6.51
N GLU A 557 -16.23 -9.52 7.55
CA GLU A 557 -16.48 -9.99 8.91
C GLU A 557 -17.63 -9.24 9.57
N ILE A 558 -17.63 -7.90 9.44
CA ILE A 558 -18.72 -7.06 9.92
C ILE A 558 -19.99 -7.34 9.10
N GLU A 559 -19.87 -7.46 7.78
CA GLU A 559 -21.00 -7.79 6.91
C GLU A 559 -21.60 -9.17 7.25
N ALA A 560 -20.79 -10.16 7.63
CA ALA A 560 -21.25 -11.48 8.05
C ALA A 560 -22.00 -11.42 9.38
N ALA A 561 -21.48 -10.67 10.34
CA ALA A 561 -22.15 -10.45 11.62
C ALA A 561 -23.48 -9.70 11.46
N LEU A 562 -23.53 -8.67 10.60
CA LEU A 562 -24.77 -7.95 10.26
C LEU A 562 -25.81 -8.85 9.58
N ARG A 563 -25.37 -9.69 8.64
CA ARG A 563 -26.25 -10.65 7.92
C ARG A 563 -26.84 -11.73 8.83
N ALA A 564 -26.32 -11.91 10.05
CA ALA A 564 -26.89 -12.85 11.01
C ALA A 564 -28.21 -12.34 11.61
N HIS A 565 -28.47 -11.03 11.55
CA HIS A 565 -29.71 -10.44 12.06
C HIS A 565 -30.86 -10.56 11.03
N ALA A 566 -32.02 -11.04 11.47
CA ALA A 566 -33.13 -11.42 10.57
C ALA A 566 -33.70 -10.25 9.74
N ALA A 567 -33.60 -9.01 10.21
CA ALA A 567 -34.09 -7.83 9.50
C ALA A 567 -33.14 -7.34 8.39
N VAL A 568 -31.89 -7.84 8.33
CA VAL A 568 -30.87 -7.37 7.37
C VAL A 568 -30.97 -8.15 6.07
N ALA A 569 -31.46 -7.50 5.01
CA ALA A 569 -31.56 -8.10 3.68
C ALA A 569 -30.24 -8.02 2.90
N GLN A 570 -29.57 -6.86 2.99
CA GLN A 570 -28.26 -6.62 2.38
C GLN A 570 -27.45 -5.69 3.27
N CYS A 571 -26.13 -5.77 3.21
CA CYS A 571 -25.26 -4.82 3.89
C CYS A 571 -23.96 -4.61 3.13
N ALA A 572 -23.35 -3.45 3.32
CA ALA A 572 -22.00 -3.16 2.88
C ALA A 572 -21.26 -2.33 3.92
N VAL A 573 -19.99 -2.63 4.15
CA VAL A 573 -19.15 -1.88 5.09
C VAL A 573 -18.05 -1.14 4.35
N VAL A 574 -17.86 0.13 4.72
CA VAL A 574 -16.81 1.00 4.20
C VAL A 574 -16.02 1.58 5.35
N VAL A 575 -14.72 1.69 5.10
CA VAL A 575 -13.78 2.30 6.02
C VAL A 575 -13.14 3.50 5.36
N SER A 576 -13.17 4.64 6.06
CA SER A 576 -12.52 5.88 5.65
C SER A 576 -11.60 6.36 6.77
N GLY A 577 -10.30 6.17 6.60
CA GLY A 577 -9.34 6.41 7.70
C GLY A 577 -9.57 5.42 8.84
N THR A 578 -9.97 5.92 10.01
CA THR A 578 -10.35 5.10 11.17
C THR A 578 -11.86 4.96 11.34
N GLU A 579 -12.68 5.62 10.51
CA GLU A 579 -14.13 5.58 10.62
C GLU A 579 -14.70 4.38 9.85
N ILE A 580 -15.47 3.55 10.54
CA ILE A 580 -16.19 2.41 9.97
C ILE A 580 -17.67 2.78 9.84
N THR A 581 -18.19 2.75 8.61
CA THR A 581 -19.61 2.95 8.31
C THR A 581 -20.20 1.69 7.72
N ALA A 582 -21.29 1.19 8.31
CA ALA A 582 -22.10 0.11 7.74
C ALA A 582 -23.36 0.68 7.09
N PHE A 583 -23.66 0.21 5.89
CA PHE A 583 -24.91 0.47 5.18
C PHE A 583 -25.74 -0.80 5.21
N VAL A 584 -27.00 -0.70 5.61
CA VAL A 584 -27.91 -1.84 5.84
C VAL A 584 -29.20 -1.61 5.08
N ALA A 585 -29.58 -2.55 4.21
CA ALA A 585 -30.93 -2.63 3.65
C ALA A 585 -31.82 -3.40 4.61
N ALA A 586 -32.84 -2.75 5.15
CA ALA A 586 -33.85 -3.37 6.01
C ALA A 586 -35.22 -2.71 5.74
N PRO A 587 -35.95 -3.19 4.71
CA PRO A 587 -37.23 -2.59 4.30
C PRO A 587 -38.24 -2.58 5.46
N GLY A 588 -38.80 -1.40 5.77
CA GLY A 588 -39.82 -1.26 6.81
C GLY A 588 -39.34 -1.49 8.24
N ALA A 589 -38.03 -1.44 8.47
CA ALA A 589 -37.45 -1.55 9.81
C ALA A 589 -37.70 -0.31 10.68
N ASP A 590 -37.71 -0.51 11.99
CA ASP A 590 -37.80 0.57 12.98
C ASP A 590 -36.56 1.48 12.90
N PRO A 591 -36.72 2.82 13.02
CA PRO A 591 -35.61 3.76 13.20
C PRO A 591 -34.55 3.34 14.24
N GLY A 592 -34.91 2.52 15.25
CA GLY A 592 -34.00 2.00 16.27
C GLY A 592 -33.07 0.85 15.83
N LEU A 593 -33.30 0.23 14.66
CA LEU A 593 -32.56 -0.96 14.22
C LEU A 593 -31.04 -0.73 14.14
N GLY A 594 -30.59 0.48 13.78
CA GLY A 594 -29.16 0.80 13.71
C GLY A 594 -28.46 0.68 15.07
N GLU A 595 -29.12 1.09 16.15
CA GLU A 595 -28.59 1.02 17.51
C GLU A 595 -28.62 -0.41 18.06
N GLU A 596 -29.68 -1.16 17.75
CA GLU A 596 -29.81 -2.59 18.04
C GLU A 596 -28.68 -3.39 17.38
N LEU A 597 -28.49 -3.24 16.07
CA LEU A 597 -27.41 -3.89 15.33
C LEU A 597 -26.04 -3.53 15.90
N ARG A 598 -25.82 -2.26 16.26
CA ARG A 598 -24.56 -1.82 16.88
C ARG A 598 -24.31 -2.50 18.22
N HIS A 599 -25.36 -2.69 19.03
CA HIS A 599 -25.26 -3.41 20.30
C HIS A 599 -24.93 -4.89 20.09
N GLU A 600 -25.63 -5.57 19.18
CA GLU A 600 -25.38 -6.97 18.84
C GLU A 600 -23.95 -7.18 18.31
N LEU A 601 -23.49 -6.33 17.40
CA LEU A 601 -22.13 -6.37 16.87
C LEU A 601 -21.09 -6.25 18.00
N GLY A 602 -21.33 -5.43 19.02
CA GLY A 602 -20.45 -5.30 20.19
C GLY A 602 -20.30 -6.58 21.02
N THR A 603 -21.21 -7.55 20.87
CA THR A 603 -21.11 -8.86 21.57
C THR A 603 -20.28 -9.89 20.81
N VAL A 604 -20.06 -9.70 19.51
CA VAL A 604 -19.39 -10.66 18.62
C VAL A 604 -18.13 -10.13 17.95
N LEU A 605 -17.98 -8.81 17.84
CA LEU A 605 -16.82 -8.14 17.27
C LEU A 605 -15.96 -7.50 18.38
N PRO A 606 -14.64 -7.35 18.16
CA PRO A 606 -13.83 -6.44 18.97
C PRO A 606 -14.38 -5.01 18.92
N ALA A 607 -14.24 -4.25 20.01
CA ALA A 607 -14.77 -2.88 20.10
C ALA A 607 -14.27 -1.95 18.98
N TRP A 608 -13.02 -2.11 18.54
CA TRP A 608 -12.43 -1.32 17.46
C TRP A 608 -12.99 -1.64 16.07
N ALA A 609 -13.65 -2.79 15.90
CA ALA A 609 -14.25 -3.23 14.63
C ALA A 609 -15.75 -2.90 14.54
N VAL A 610 -16.37 -2.47 15.64
CA VAL A 610 -17.79 -2.09 15.65
C VAL A 610 -17.97 -0.79 14.85
N PRO A 611 -18.89 -0.74 13.86
CA PRO A 611 -19.15 0.48 13.10
C PRO A 611 -19.55 1.65 13.98
N GLY A 612 -18.86 2.78 13.81
CA GLY A 612 -19.22 4.04 14.48
C GLY A 612 -20.51 4.64 13.93
N ARG A 613 -20.92 4.21 12.73
CA ARG A 613 -22.16 4.63 12.08
C ARG A 613 -22.80 3.44 11.36
N ILE A 614 -24.10 3.22 11.59
CA ILE A 614 -24.93 2.25 10.87
C ILE A 614 -26.07 3.02 10.19
N ALA A 615 -26.02 3.10 8.86
CA ALA A 615 -27.03 3.75 8.05
C ALA A 615 -28.03 2.70 7.54
N VAL A 616 -29.24 2.72 8.09
CA VAL A 616 -30.35 1.85 7.67
C VAL A 616 -31.12 2.51 6.53
N MET A 617 -31.39 1.75 5.47
CA MET A 617 -32.06 2.20 4.25
C MET A 617 -33.10 1.15 3.83
N ASP A 618 -34.13 1.56 3.09
CA ASP A 618 -35.09 0.60 2.51
C ASP A 618 -34.41 -0.31 1.49
N GLU A 619 -33.58 0.27 0.61
CA GLU A 619 -32.83 -0.46 -0.41
C GLU A 619 -31.43 0.14 -0.58
N LEU A 620 -30.46 -0.73 -0.90
CA LEU A 620 -29.09 -0.31 -1.22
C LEU A 620 -28.91 -0.20 -2.73
N PRO A 621 -28.27 0.89 -3.24
CA PRO A 621 -27.98 1.01 -4.65
C PRO A 621 -27.00 -0.08 -5.07
N LEU A 622 -27.25 -0.68 -6.23
CA LEU A 622 -26.43 -1.74 -6.80
C LEU A 622 -25.66 -1.25 -8.03
N ASP A 623 -24.46 -1.77 -8.23
CA ASP A 623 -23.68 -1.59 -9.45
C ASP A 623 -24.24 -2.45 -10.60
N ARG A 624 -23.69 -2.28 -11.80
CA ARG A 624 -24.05 -3.04 -13.00
C ARG A 624 -23.90 -4.57 -12.88
N ASN A 625 -23.19 -5.05 -11.86
CA ASN A 625 -22.98 -6.46 -11.57
C ASN A 625 -23.88 -6.96 -10.43
N GLY A 626 -24.82 -6.15 -9.95
CA GLY A 626 -25.73 -6.48 -8.85
C GLY A 626 -25.07 -6.46 -7.46
N LYS A 627 -23.88 -5.88 -7.30
CA LYS A 627 -23.21 -5.70 -6.00
C LYS A 627 -23.55 -4.34 -5.42
N VAL A 628 -23.57 -4.19 -4.09
CA VAL A 628 -23.83 -2.87 -3.46
C VAL A 628 -22.81 -1.83 -3.93
N ASP A 629 -23.29 -0.75 -4.55
CA ASP A 629 -22.49 0.42 -4.91
C ASP A 629 -22.39 1.35 -3.70
N VAL A 630 -21.33 1.16 -2.92
CA VAL A 630 -21.19 1.91 -1.67
C VAL A 630 -20.86 3.39 -1.88
N ARG A 631 -20.37 3.78 -3.06
CA ARG A 631 -20.22 5.20 -3.41
C ARG A 631 -21.58 5.83 -3.65
N ALA A 632 -22.46 5.14 -4.36
CA ALA A 632 -23.83 5.57 -4.54
C ALA A 632 -24.59 5.61 -3.20
N ALA A 633 -24.38 4.63 -2.31
CA ALA A 633 -25.00 4.61 -0.98
C ALA A 633 -24.54 5.79 -0.11
N ALA A 634 -23.23 6.04 -0.04
CA ALA A 634 -22.67 7.19 0.68
C ALA A 634 -23.16 8.53 0.10
N ALA A 635 -23.25 8.64 -1.23
CA ALA A 635 -23.77 9.83 -1.89
C ALA A 635 -25.28 10.04 -1.62
N ALA A 636 -26.08 8.98 -1.61
CA ALA A 636 -27.49 9.03 -1.27
C ALA A 636 -27.70 9.51 0.19
N LEU A 637 -26.89 9.01 1.12
CA LEU A 637 -26.90 9.44 2.52
C LEU A 637 -26.50 10.91 2.70
N ALA A 638 -25.45 11.35 2.01
CA ALA A 638 -25.04 12.75 2.01
C ALA A 638 -26.11 13.66 1.37
N LEU A 639 -26.76 13.19 0.31
CA LEU A 639 -27.82 13.93 -0.38
C LEU A 639 -29.10 14.00 0.46
N ALA A 640 -29.45 12.95 1.21
CA ALA A 640 -30.57 12.96 2.15
C ALA A 640 -30.34 13.98 3.27
N ALA A 641 -29.16 13.97 3.90
CA ALA A 641 -28.77 14.96 4.90
C ALA A 641 -28.76 16.39 4.34
N LEU A 642 -28.31 16.57 3.09
CA LEU A 642 -28.30 17.87 2.43
C LEU A 642 -29.72 18.34 2.06
N ARG A 643 -30.63 17.44 1.67
CA ARG A 643 -32.05 17.77 1.39
C ARG A 643 -32.79 18.18 2.65
N GLU A 644 -32.53 17.48 3.76
CA GLU A 644 -33.05 17.83 5.08
C GLU A 644 -32.55 19.22 5.54
N GLN A 645 -31.31 19.57 5.21
CA GLN A 645 -30.74 20.88 5.51
C GLN A 645 -31.17 22.01 4.57
N LEU A 646 -31.53 21.72 3.32
CA LEU A 646 -31.77 22.75 2.29
C LEU A 646 -33.25 23.03 1.96
N GLY A 647 -34.18 22.11 2.26
CA GLY A 647 -35.56 22.22 1.77
C GLY A 647 -35.68 22.07 0.24
N GLU A 648 -36.78 21.52 -0.26
CA GLU A 648 -36.90 21.12 -1.68
C GLU A 648 -37.10 22.29 -2.67
N GLY A 649 -36.43 22.21 -3.83
CA GLY A 649 -36.99 22.63 -5.14
C GLY A 649 -36.36 23.80 -5.89
N SER A 650 -35.91 23.57 -7.13
CA SER A 650 -36.45 24.22 -8.36
C SER A 650 -35.57 23.98 -9.60
N ALA A 651 -36.21 23.44 -10.64
CA ALA A 651 -35.67 23.34 -11.99
C ALA A 651 -35.76 24.71 -12.72
N VAL A 652 -34.82 24.99 -13.62
CA VAL A 652 -34.82 26.19 -14.48
C VAL A 652 -34.99 25.73 -15.92
N ARG A 653 -35.98 26.29 -16.63
CA ARG A 653 -36.19 26.14 -18.07
C ARG A 653 -35.30 27.12 -18.84
N ASP A 654 -34.70 26.70 -19.95
CA ASP A 654 -34.21 27.63 -20.97
C ASP A 654 -34.32 27.04 -22.40
N GLU A 655 -34.83 27.86 -23.32
CA GLU A 655 -35.40 27.52 -24.64
C GLU A 655 -34.37 27.57 -25.80
N GLY A 656 -33.08 27.36 -25.53
CA GLY A 656 -32.03 27.81 -26.47
C GLY A 656 -31.27 26.76 -27.29
N LEU A 657 -31.39 25.45 -27.01
CA LEU A 657 -30.29 24.51 -27.29
C LEU A 657 -30.54 23.45 -28.39
N GLY A 658 -31.70 23.42 -29.05
CA GLY A 658 -31.90 22.57 -30.24
C GLY A 658 -31.79 21.07 -29.99
N SER A 659 -31.96 20.63 -28.74
CA SER A 659 -32.50 19.31 -28.42
C SER A 659 -34.03 19.43 -28.49
N PRO A 660 -34.78 18.42 -28.99
CA PRO A 660 -36.24 18.45 -29.01
C PRO A 660 -36.85 18.58 -27.60
N ASP A 661 -36.08 18.30 -26.55
CA ASP A 661 -36.47 18.46 -25.15
C ASP A 661 -35.62 19.51 -24.40
N PRO A 662 -36.22 20.24 -23.42
CA PRO A 662 -35.49 21.18 -22.58
C PRO A 662 -34.39 20.46 -21.80
N LEU A 663 -33.16 20.99 -21.88
CA LEU A 663 -32.05 20.53 -21.06
C LEU A 663 -32.27 21.01 -19.63
N ASP A 664 -32.33 20.08 -18.67
CA ASP A 664 -32.34 20.43 -17.25
C ASP A 664 -31.09 21.27 -16.95
N ALA A 665 -31.22 22.23 -16.06
CA ALA A 665 -30.12 23.11 -15.65
C ALA A 665 -28.93 22.31 -15.08
N ALA A 666 -29.16 21.07 -14.63
CA ALA A 666 -28.10 20.12 -14.26
C ALA A 666 -27.56 19.28 -15.44
N THR A 667 -28.31 19.13 -16.53
CA THR A 667 -27.96 18.25 -17.65
C THR A 667 -26.67 18.71 -18.29
N ASN A 668 -25.73 17.77 -18.37
CA ASN A 668 -24.47 18.02 -19.01
C ASN A 668 -24.66 18.24 -20.52
N PHE A 669 -24.00 19.25 -21.11
CA PHE A 669 -24.03 19.52 -22.55
C PHE A 669 -23.61 18.29 -23.37
N PHE A 670 -22.69 17.47 -22.88
CA PHE A 670 -22.23 16.26 -23.56
C PHE A 670 -23.25 15.13 -23.49
N ASP A 671 -23.91 14.95 -22.35
CA ASP A 671 -24.98 13.96 -22.16
C ASP A 671 -26.21 14.31 -23.01
N ALA A 672 -26.38 15.60 -23.30
CA ALA A 672 -27.33 16.14 -24.26
C ALA A 672 -26.95 15.95 -25.74
N GLY A 673 -25.82 15.29 -26.03
CA GLY A 673 -25.37 15.00 -27.39
C GLY A 673 -24.61 16.14 -28.08
N LEU A 674 -24.19 17.20 -27.37
CA LEU A 674 -23.38 18.27 -27.96
C LEU A 674 -21.93 17.80 -28.19
N THR A 675 -21.36 18.17 -29.35
CA THR A 675 -19.97 17.85 -29.74
C THR A 675 -19.01 19.03 -29.65
N SER A 676 -17.72 18.82 -29.91
CA SER A 676 -16.65 19.85 -29.85
C SER A 676 -17.00 21.00 -30.79
N LEU A 677 -17.50 20.66 -31.97
CA LEU A 677 -17.97 21.60 -32.98
C LEU A 677 -19.27 22.30 -32.56
N SER A 678 -20.20 21.59 -31.92
CA SER A 678 -21.43 22.18 -31.36
C SER A 678 -21.13 23.17 -30.24
N LEU A 679 -20.14 22.88 -29.39
CA LEU A 679 -19.69 23.77 -28.31
C LEU A 679 -18.93 24.99 -28.84
N LEU A 680 -18.14 24.85 -29.91
CA LEU A 680 -17.55 26.00 -30.60
C LEU A 680 -18.65 26.94 -31.15
N ARG A 681 -19.71 26.38 -31.74
CA ARG A 681 -20.88 27.16 -32.19
C ARG A 681 -21.65 27.81 -31.03
N LEU A 682 -21.77 27.11 -29.89
CA LEU A 682 -22.35 27.65 -28.66
C LEU A 682 -21.51 28.82 -28.12
N ARG A 683 -20.17 28.67 -28.09
CA ARG A 683 -19.23 29.74 -27.71
C ARG A 683 -19.42 30.99 -28.57
N GLU A 684 -19.42 30.84 -29.89
CA GLU A 684 -19.57 32.00 -30.79
C GLU A 684 -20.92 32.71 -30.58
N ARG A 685 -22.00 31.96 -30.29
CA ARG A 685 -23.32 32.55 -29.98
C ARG A 685 -23.37 33.24 -28.61
N LEU A 686 -22.69 32.72 -27.61
CA LEU A 686 -22.57 33.37 -26.29
C LEU A 686 -21.72 34.65 -26.40
N ARG A 687 -20.62 34.60 -27.15
CA ARG A 687 -19.79 35.78 -27.47
C ARG A 687 -20.57 36.85 -28.24
N ALA A 688 -21.39 36.45 -29.21
CA ALA A 688 -22.27 37.37 -29.94
C ALA A 688 -23.32 38.07 -29.04
N ARG A 689 -23.60 37.52 -27.86
CA ARG A 689 -24.47 38.12 -26.83
C ARG A 689 -23.69 38.90 -25.76
N GLY A 690 -22.41 39.18 -25.99
CA GLY A 690 -21.55 39.94 -25.08
C GLY A 690 -21.02 39.13 -23.89
N LEU A 691 -21.19 37.81 -23.87
CA LEU A 691 -20.66 36.95 -22.80
C LEU A 691 -19.27 36.45 -23.20
N ALA A 692 -18.25 36.82 -22.42
CA ALA A 692 -16.89 36.31 -22.59
C ALA A 692 -16.82 34.85 -22.09
N VAL A 693 -16.82 33.92 -23.03
CA VAL A 693 -16.75 32.47 -22.77
C VAL A 693 -15.59 31.90 -23.58
N GLU A 694 -14.64 31.25 -22.91
CA GLU A 694 -13.64 30.42 -23.57
C GLU A 694 -14.13 28.99 -23.75
N VAL A 695 -13.53 28.25 -24.69
CA VAL A 695 -13.89 26.83 -24.88
C VAL A 695 -13.66 26.03 -23.60
N VAL A 696 -12.61 26.36 -22.85
CA VAL A 696 -12.28 25.72 -21.58
C VAL A 696 -13.42 25.87 -20.56
N ASP A 697 -14.14 27.00 -20.55
CA ASP A 697 -15.23 27.25 -19.60
C ASP A 697 -16.42 26.33 -19.87
N LEU A 698 -16.72 26.03 -21.14
CA LEU A 698 -17.81 25.13 -21.53
C LEU A 698 -17.58 23.68 -21.11
N PHE A 699 -16.33 23.27 -20.92
CA PHE A 699 -16.01 21.95 -20.41
C PHE A 699 -15.86 21.94 -18.88
N ARG A 700 -15.37 23.03 -18.29
CA ARG A 700 -15.22 23.16 -16.83
C ARG A 700 -16.55 23.35 -16.12
N PHE A 701 -17.52 23.94 -16.80
CA PHE A 701 -18.88 24.18 -16.33
C PHE A 701 -19.88 23.57 -17.31
N PRO A 702 -19.93 22.23 -17.41
CA PRO A 702 -20.52 21.55 -18.55
C PRO A 702 -22.05 21.46 -18.50
N ASN A 703 -22.73 22.36 -17.81
CA ASN A 703 -24.20 22.45 -17.83
C ASN A 703 -24.68 23.90 -17.69
N PRO A 704 -25.95 24.20 -18.04
CA PRO A 704 -26.47 25.57 -18.01
C PRO A 704 -26.34 26.26 -16.64
N ARG A 705 -26.58 25.54 -15.52
CA ARG A 705 -26.55 26.11 -14.16
C ARG A 705 -25.14 26.55 -13.76
N THR A 706 -24.15 25.69 -13.97
CA THR A 706 -22.76 25.95 -13.57
C THR A 706 -22.12 26.99 -14.47
N LEU A 707 -22.42 26.97 -15.78
CA LEU A 707 -21.92 27.98 -16.73
C LEU A 707 -22.53 29.35 -16.43
N ALA A 708 -23.84 29.44 -16.19
CA ALA A 708 -24.48 30.71 -15.84
C ALA A 708 -23.94 31.30 -14.54
N ARG A 709 -23.63 30.45 -13.53
CA ARG A 709 -23.01 30.89 -12.28
C ARG A 709 -21.60 31.45 -12.51
N HIS A 710 -20.80 30.79 -13.34
CA HIS A 710 -19.47 31.28 -13.71
C HIS A 710 -19.55 32.65 -14.41
N LEU A 711 -20.48 32.81 -15.36
CA LEU A 711 -20.63 34.02 -16.15
C LEU A 711 -21.25 35.20 -15.38
N ARG A 712 -22.10 34.94 -14.37
CA ARG A 712 -22.67 35.96 -13.47
C ARG A 712 -21.67 36.46 -12.42
N GLY A 713 -20.56 35.74 -12.21
CA GLY A 713 -19.58 36.01 -11.16
C GLY A 713 -18.69 37.24 -11.36
N GLY A 714 -18.67 37.86 -12.55
CA GLY A 714 -17.89 39.09 -12.84
C GLY A 714 -16.36 38.88 -12.83
N GLY A 715 -15.69 39.35 -13.88
CA GLY A 715 -14.25 39.16 -14.06
C GLY A 715 -13.39 39.89 -13.04
N ASP A 716 -12.61 39.12 -12.27
CA ASP A 716 -11.21 39.49 -11.92
C ASP A 716 -10.38 38.34 -11.32
N ALA A 717 -10.87 37.10 -11.33
CA ALA A 717 -10.00 35.95 -11.12
C ALA A 717 -9.40 35.54 -12.47
N ARG A 718 -8.29 36.20 -12.87
CA ARG A 718 -7.37 35.56 -13.81
C ARG A 718 -6.97 34.24 -13.14
N PRO A 719 -7.33 33.06 -13.68
CA PRO A 719 -6.82 31.81 -13.14
C PRO A 719 -5.29 31.87 -13.19
N PRO A 720 -4.55 31.16 -12.31
CA PRO A 720 -3.11 31.05 -12.48
C PRO A 720 -2.90 30.54 -13.90
N GLY A 721 -2.36 31.41 -14.76
CA GLY A 721 -1.98 30.98 -16.09
C GLY A 721 -1.09 29.77 -15.90
N ILE A 722 -1.24 28.78 -16.77
CA ILE A 722 -0.08 27.95 -17.09
C ILE A 722 0.99 28.97 -17.42
N ALA A 723 1.93 29.18 -16.49
CA ALA A 723 3.06 30.04 -16.75
C ALA A 723 3.63 29.49 -18.06
N PRO A 724 3.81 30.32 -19.10
CA PRO A 724 4.54 29.86 -20.27
C PRO A 724 5.82 29.22 -19.72
N PRO A 725 6.19 28.00 -20.15
CA PRO A 725 7.40 27.35 -19.67
C PRO A 725 8.49 28.41 -19.74
N ALA A 726 9.13 28.68 -18.59
CA ALA A 726 10.19 29.68 -18.50
C ALA A 726 11.10 29.39 -19.69
N ALA A 727 11.29 30.39 -20.56
CA ALA A 727 12.06 30.23 -21.78
C ALA A 727 13.38 29.56 -21.39
N VAL A 728 13.52 28.28 -21.72
CA VAL A 728 14.77 27.55 -21.49
C VAL A 728 15.72 28.24 -22.46
N ARG A 729 16.52 29.17 -21.93
CA ARG A 729 17.67 29.68 -22.65
C ARG A 729 18.44 28.44 -23.04
N HIS A 730 18.54 28.19 -24.34
CA HIS A 730 19.40 27.15 -24.89
C HIS A 730 20.80 27.36 -24.29
N ALA A 731 21.15 26.55 -23.31
CA ALA A 731 22.53 26.37 -22.96
C ALA A 731 23.15 25.64 -24.15
N ALA A 732 23.99 26.35 -24.90
CA ALA A 732 24.89 25.70 -25.84
C ALA A 732 25.58 24.53 -25.11
N PRO A 733 25.72 23.35 -25.74
CA PRO A 733 26.23 22.17 -25.05
C PRO A 733 27.63 22.47 -24.48
N ALA A 734 27.72 22.43 -23.16
CA ALA A 734 28.98 22.45 -22.44
C ALA A 734 29.78 21.20 -22.82
N ARG A 735 30.93 21.42 -23.47
CA ARG A 735 31.96 20.40 -23.60
C ARG A 735 32.68 20.27 -22.26
N GLU A 736 32.33 19.27 -21.47
CA GLU A 736 33.21 18.69 -20.45
C GLU A 736 33.17 17.17 -20.62
N ALA A 737 34.23 16.59 -21.20
CA ALA A 737 35.41 16.09 -20.48
C ALA A 737 35.16 14.73 -19.80
N GLY A 738 34.99 13.69 -20.62
CA GLY A 738 35.20 12.30 -20.22
C GLY A 738 36.65 11.89 -20.51
N ALA A 739 37.51 11.90 -19.49
CA ALA A 739 38.66 11.01 -19.38
C ALA A 739 38.15 9.63 -18.97
N ALA A 740 38.71 8.48 -19.32
CA ALA A 740 39.69 8.08 -20.33
C ALA A 740 39.63 6.54 -20.34
N LEU A 741 39.48 5.89 -21.50
CA LEU A 741 39.88 4.49 -21.69
C LEU A 741 40.32 4.29 -23.15
N THR A 742 41.62 4.50 -23.34
CA THR A 742 42.56 3.75 -24.19
C THR A 742 42.05 3.00 -25.43
N GLY A 743 42.47 3.47 -26.60
CA GLY A 743 42.61 2.66 -27.81
C GLY A 743 42.56 3.48 -29.08
N THR A 744 43.58 3.34 -29.95
CA THR A 744 43.62 3.81 -31.36
C THR A 744 44.28 5.18 -31.67
N ALA A 745 45.48 5.42 -31.13
CA ALA A 745 46.39 6.47 -31.63
C ALA A 745 47.12 6.11 -32.96
N THR A 746 46.86 4.94 -33.55
CA THR A 746 47.59 4.46 -34.74
C THR A 746 46.85 4.65 -36.08
N ALA A 747 45.56 4.99 -36.09
CA ALA A 747 44.78 5.14 -37.33
C ALA A 747 44.82 6.57 -37.94
N ARG A 748 45.08 7.62 -37.14
CA ARG A 748 45.07 9.02 -37.60
C ARG A 748 46.38 9.52 -38.23
N ARG A 749 47.49 8.78 -38.10
CA ARG A 749 48.77 9.12 -38.76
C ARG A 749 48.90 8.58 -40.20
N ALA A 750 48.11 7.59 -40.58
CA ALA A 750 48.12 7.02 -41.94
C ALA A 750 47.27 7.84 -42.94
N VAL A 751 46.18 8.45 -42.50
CA VAL A 751 45.27 9.23 -43.37
C VAL A 751 45.81 10.63 -43.68
N ARG A 752 46.55 11.23 -42.74
CA ARG A 752 47.14 12.58 -42.92
C ARG A 752 48.41 12.60 -43.81
N ARG A 753 49.05 11.44 -44.05
CA ARG A 753 50.16 11.30 -45.01
C ARG A 753 49.67 11.12 -46.46
N ARG A 754 48.57 10.39 -46.70
CA ARG A 754 47.99 10.23 -48.04
C ARG A 754 47.36 11.51 -48.62
N MET A 755 46.82 12.41 -47.78
CA MET A 755 46.24 13.67 -48.27
C MET A 755 47.27 14.76 -48.60
N ASN A 756 48.51 14.67 -48.09
CA ASN A 756 49.57 15.64 -48.38
C ASN A 756 50.41 15.28 -49.61
N ASP A 757 50.52 14.00 -49.99
CA ASP A 757 51.20 13.58 -51.23
C ASP A 757 50.31 13.81 -52.47
N GLN A 758 48.98 13.78 -52.32
CA GLN A 758 48.04 14.02 -53.42
C GLN A 758 47.87 15.52 -53.75
N LYS A 759 48.26 16.44 -52.84
CA LYS A 759 48.28 17.89 -53.07
C LYS A 759 49.59 18.42 -53.66
N ARG A 760 50.67 17.63 -53.70
CA ARG A 760 51.96 18.01 -54.31
C ARG A 760 52.10 17.60 -55.79
N ASN A 761 51.18 16.81 -56.33
CA ASN A 761 51.25 16.30 -57.71
C ASN A 761 50.28 17.01 -58.70
N THR A 762 49.69 18.14 -58.31
CA THR A 762 48.81 18.96 -59.17
C THR A 762 49.34 20.39 -59.41
N GLN A 763 50.61 20.64 -59.06
CA GLN A 763 51.39 21.80 -59.48
C GLN A 763 52.78 21.36 -59.92
N ARG A 764 52.84 20.61 -61.02
CA ARG A 764 53.99 20.51 -61.93
C ARG A 764 53.51 20.09 -63.31
#